data_AF-A0A7Y7L876-F1
#
_entry.id   AF-A0A7Y7L876-F1
#
_cell.length_a   1.000
_cell.length_b   1.000
_cell.length_c   1.000
_cell.angle_alpha   90.00
_cell.angle_beta   90.00
_cell.angle_gamma   90.00
#
_symmetry.space_group_name_H-M   'P 1'
#
loop_
_entity.id
_entity.type
_entity.pdbx_description
1 polymer ?
#
loop_
_entity_poly.entity_id
_entity_poly.type
_entity_poly.pdbx_seq_one_letter_code
_entity_poly.pdbx_strand_id
1 'polypeptide(L)'
;MQARARPLMQKVTLAEKNSSLLSVMEKISQQTGYDFILPEDVTAYARPVTIYVRQKELIPVLQMIFEGQLLTYVLQEKMVVISKKDPVPQVRQPAATRILVNVSGEVADTAGHPLNSATIRITGRGGYFYTDEAGKFAFTAEAGEEVTVSFIGFRPYTFTVKTGMPYQKIILQPVMAAITEVSVVSTGYQNIPKERATGSFSQLNNELLNRRTGSDMVSRLEGVVPGLLFNRNTSNSSRGNSDISIRGTNTLFSNSQPLVVLDGFPFDGDINNINPNDIENITILKDAAAASIWGVRSGNGVIVLNSKKGRRNEKLAIELNGNVTATAKPDLFYSPGYLNSSDYTDIEQRLFKTGFYDGQIGDPLRVTSPVVAILAAQRAGTLSAATAEAQLNALRKQDTRSELDKYFYRRGFLQQYSLNFRGGGDKSDYYFSAGEDRNTATLTGNNNNRITLNANYNFFPLKGLQVSAAVNYIQTKSNANSTAANTTVGGPYVNFTFPYESFADANGNPSAIVKSLNYDFAKNAQQQGYLDWLYRPLDELRNADNTGSSVENRINVGTQYRLIAGLDISVKYQFEKQTSNADNYYSPATFYTRNLVNQYAQPNGNGSFTYPVPNEGILQQSDGSLTSHHARGQISFDREPAAGHRVSVIIGSEISSAITESRSGTVYGYDKATRSSFAQIDYASYFNLNPESGAAQIPTNLGFEKLTDHYISYFGNAAYTYLDRYTFSFSGRIDRSNLFGVATNHKSVPLYSTGLAWDISRESFYHLSWLPYLKVRATYGYNANVNKSASAITTLEQQSNAYYSGVPYNIVNSPGNPELRWEKVRIANLGLDYTLKNSLLSGSFEYYTKRGIDLFGTSPLPPRQVLRRFSGIRPALPDMALISCSTHAISTGRISGGPVTC
;
A
#
# COMPACT_ATOMS: atom_id res chain seq x y z
N MET A 1 -55.50 19.72 29.57
CA MET A 1 -56.47 20.25 28.59
C MET A 1 -56.17 19.61 27.23
N GLN A 2 -56.94 18.61 26.81
CA GLN A 2 -56.92 18.11 25.43
C GLN A 2 -58.22 18.56 24.76
N ALA A 3 -58.12 19.50 23.83
CA ALA A 3 -59.25 19.97 23.04
C ALA A 3 -59.58 18.91 21.97
N ARG A 4 -60.81 18.38 22.00
CA ARG A 4 -61.39 17.56 20.93
C ARG A 4 -61.82 18.48 19.78
N ALA A 5 -61.17 18.39 18.63
CA ALA A 5 -61.70 18.94 17.38
C ALA A 5 -62.71 17.94 16.77
N ARG A 6 -63.96 18.35 16.57
CA ARG A 6 -64.96 17.64 15.75
C ARG A 6 -64.57 17.79 14.27
N PRO A 7 -64.56 16.74 13.43
CA PRO A 7 -64.40 16.93 11.99
C PRO A 7 -65.70 17.50 11.39
N LEU A 8 -65.57 18.51 10.54
CA LEU A 8 -66.67 19.11 9.77
C LEU A 8 -67.33 18.05 8.84
N MET A 9 -68.66 17.99 8.84
CA MET A 9 -69.46 17.14 7.95
C MET A 9 -69.34 17.60 6.49
N GLN A 10 -68.61 16.85 5.66
CA GLN A 10 -68.49 17.12 4.23
C GLN A 10 -69.47 16.25 3.43
N LYS A 11 -70.28 16.93 2.61
CA LYS A 11 -71.35 16.31 1.80
C LYS A 11 -70.90 16.19 0.35
N VAL A 12 -71.22 15.05 -0.27
CA VAL A 12 -70.84 14.66 -1.63
C VAL A 12 -72.12 14.47 -2.47
N THR A 13 -72.08 14.95 -3.70
CA THR A 13 -73.09 14.69 -4.73
C THR A 13 -72.42 14.06 -5.95
N LEU A 14 -72.85 12.85 -6.35
CA LEU A 14 -72.33 12.11 -7.49
C LEU A 14 -73.48 11.47 -8.27
N ALA A 15 -73.35 11.43 -9.59
CA ALA A 15 -74.30 10.76 -10.49
C ALA A 15 -73.50 10.09 -11.63
N GLU A 16 -72.87 8.96 -11.31
CA GLU A 16 -71.94 8.27 -12.19
C GLU A 16 -72.46 6.89 -12.58
N LYS A 17 -72.31 6.51 -13.85
CA LYS A 17 -72.66 5.19 -14.38
C LYS A 17 -71.45 4.57 -15.05
N ASN A 18 -70.98 3.45 -14.50
CA ASN A 18 -69.85 2.68 -15.03
C ASN A 18 -68.55 3.51 -15.19
N SER A 19 -68.31 4.47 -14.30
CA SER A 19 -67.13 5.34 -14.32
C SER A 19 -65.92 4.66 -13.66
N SER A 20 -64.69 5.02 -14.06
CA SER A 20 -63.49 4.48 -13.42
C SER A 20 -63.37 4.93 -11.96
N LEU A 21 -62.84 4.06 -11.09
CA LEU A 21 -62.69 4.37 -9.65
C LEU A 21 -61.88 5.66 -9.42
N LEU A 22 -60.80 5.84 -10.20
CA LEU A 22 -59.96 7.04 -10.20
C LEU A 22 -60.76 8.32 -10.51
N SER A 23 -61.61 8.29 -11.55
CA SER A 23 -62.42 9.46 -11.92
C SER A 23 -63.47 9.80 -10.85
N VAL A 24 -64.06 8.79 -10.22
CA VAL A 24 -65.00 8.99 -9.10
C VAL A 24 -64.28 9.61 -7.89
N MET A 25 -63.06 9.17 -7.59
CA MET A 25 -62.24 9.71 -6.50
C MET A 25 -61.82 11.16 -6.73
N GLU A 26 -61.45 11.51 -7.96
CA GLU A 26 -61.10 12.89 -8.31
C GLU A 26 -62.31 13.83 -8.12
N LYS A 27 -63.51 13.41 -8.53
CA LYS A 27 -64.75 14.17 -8.31
C LYS A 27 -65.09 14.33 -6.83
N ILE A 28 -64.76 13.34 -5.99
CA ILE A 28 -64.92 13.45 -4.53
C ILE A 28 -63.88 14.40 -3.97
N SER A 29 -62.61 14.26 -4.35
CA SER A 29 -61.50 15.10 -3.91
C SER A 29 -61.79 16.58 -4.18
N GLN A 30 -62.34 16.92 -5.35
CA GLN A 30 -62.75 18.29 -5.69
C GLN A 30 -63.88 18.84 -4.79
N GLN A 31 -64.79 17.98 -4.31
CA GLN A 31 -65.92 18.40 -3.46
C GLN A 31 -65.58 18.44 -1.97
N THR A 32 -64.65 17.58 -1.52
CA THR A 32 -64.37 17.38 -0.09
C THR A 32 -62.98 17.87 0.32
N GLY A 33 -62.05 18.02 -0.62
CA GLY A 33 -60.65 18.31 -0.34
C GLY A 33 -59.91 17.15 0.34
N TYR A 34 -60.40 15.92 0.17
CA TYR A 34 -59.67 14.70 0.56
C TYR A 34 -58.80 14.21 -0.60
N ASP A 35 -57.56 13.82 -0.28
CA ASP A 35 -56.65 13.22 -1.26
C ASP A 35 -56.78 11.69 -1.25
N PHE A 36 -56.73 11.07 -2.43
CA PHE A 36 -56.84 9.62 -2.57
C PHE A 36 -55.50 9.04 -3.01
N ILE A 37 -54.97 8.08 -2.24
CA ILE A 37 -53.74 7.36 -2.57
C ILE A 37 -54.12 5.95 -3.00
N LEU A 38 -53.90 5.66 -4.28
CA LEU A 38 -54.08 4.33 -4.87
C LEU A 38 -52.73 3.85 -5.43
N PRO A 39 -52.04 2.91 -4.75
CA PRO A 39 -50.79 2.34 -5.24
C PRO A 39 -50.96 1.67 -6.61
N GLU A 40 -49.95 1.78 -7.47
CA GLU A 40 -50.00 1.31 -8.87
C GLU A 40 -50.25 -0.21 -8.96
N ASP A 41 -49.70 -0.99 -8.03
CA ASP A 41 -49.90 -2.43 -7.90
C ASP A 41 -51.33 -2.84 -7.48
N VAL A 42 -52.13 -1.89 -6.98
CA VAL A 42 -53.51 -2.08 -6.53
C VAL A 42 -54.55 -1.65 -7.58
N THR A 43 -54.19 -0.74 -8.50
CA THR A 43 -55.11 -0.20 -9.54
C THR A 43 -55.75 -1.30 -10.41
N ALA A 44 -55.02 -2.37 -10.72
CA ALA A 44 -55.51 -3.48 -11.55
C ALA A 44 -56.72 -4.23 -10.95
N TYR A 45 -56.98 -4.08 -9.64
CA TYR A 45 -58.09 -4.73 -8.95
C TYR A 45 -59.35 -3.85 -8.84
N ALA A 46 -59.28 -2.59 -9.29
CA ALA A 46 -60.41 -1.65 -9.25
C ALA A 46 -61.43 -1.96 -10.36
N ARG A 47 -62.70 -2.14 -9.98
CA ARG A 47 -63.82 -2.26 -10.92
C ARG A 47 -64.48 -0.90 -11.16
N PRO A 48 -65.12 -0.66 -12.32
CA PRO A 48 -65.93 0.53 -12.54
C PRO A 48 -67.05 0.69 -11.50
N VAL A 49 -67.39 1.93 -11.17
CA VAL A 49 -68.36 2.28 -10.12
C VAL A 49 -69.58 2.95 -10.74
N THR A 50 -70.77 2.54 -10.29
CA THR A 50 -72.04 3.21 -10.58
C THR A 50 -72.63 3.70 -9.26
N ILE A 51 -72.78 5.02 -9.10
CA ILE A 51 -73.26 5.63 -7.85
C ILE A 51 -74.10 6.87 -8.12
N TYR A 52 -75.26 6.97 -7.46
CA TYR A 52 -76.14 8.13 -7.48
C TYR A 52 -76.45 8.57 -6.05
N VAL A 53 -75.82 9.65 -5.60
CA VAL A 53 -75.98 10.23 -4.26
C VAL A 53 -76.08 11.74 -4.34
N ARG A 54 -76.94 12.36 -3.52
CA ARG A 54 -77.09 13.82 -3.45
C ARG A 54 -76.92 14.27 -2.00
N GLN A 55 -75.99 15.18 -1.76
CA GLN A 55 -75.74 15.80 -0.45
C GLN A 55 -75.52 14.78 0.68
N LYS A 56 -74.83 13.68 0.40
CA LYS A 56 -74.59 12.57 1.35
C LYS A 56 -73.20 12.67 1.98
N GLU A 57 -73.07 12.32 3.25
CA GLU A 57 -71.77 12.38 3.94
C GLU A 57 -70.72 11.47 3.29
N LEU A 58 -69.45 11.91 3.30
CA LEU A 58 -68.34 11.23 2.64
C LEU A 58 -68.17 9.76 3.06
N ILE A 59 -68.24 9.45 4.36
CA ILE A 59 -68.01 8.08 4.85
C ILE A 59 -69.04 7.09 4.26
N PRO A 60 -70.36 7.34 4.34
CA PRO A 60 -71.35 6.51 3.66
C PRO A 60 -71.16 6.42 2.15
N VAL A 61 -70.67 7.47 1.49
CA VAL A 61 -70.39 7.46 0.05
C VAL A 61 -69.20 6.56 -0.28
N LEU A 62 -68.12 6.62 0.51
CA LEU A 62 -66.99 5.71 0.36
C LEU A 62 -67.40 4.25 0.59
N GLN A 63 -68.25 3.97 1.59
CA GLN A 63 -68.79 2.63 1.80
C GLN A 63 -69.51 2.11 0.56
N MET A 64 -70.35 2.93 -0.08
CA MET A 64 -71.06 2.56 -1.32
C MET A 64 -70.13 2.34 -2.52
N ILE A 65 -69.04 3.09 -2.60
CA ILE A 65 -68.05 2.97 -3.69
C ILE A 65 -67.23 1.68 -3.56
N PHE A 66 -66.88 1.31 -2.32
CA PHE A 66 -66.09 0.12 -2.02
C PHE A 66 -66.95 -1.14 -1.78
N GLU A 67 -68.28 -1.00 -1.76
CA GLU A 67 -69.21 -2.13 -1.72
C GLU A 67 -69.08 -2.96 -3.02
N GLY A 68 -68.69 -4.24 -2.88
CA GLY A 68 -68.47 -5.13 -4.02
C GLY A 68 -67.11 -4.97 -4.75
N GLN A 69 -66.25 -4.04 -4.31
CA GLN A 69 -64.86 -3.96 -4.78
C GLN A 69 -63.98 -5.03 -4.10
N LEU A 70 -62.88 -5.41 -4.77
CA LEU A 70 -61.80 -6.21 -4.16
C LEU A 70 -60.81 -5.35 -3.35
N LEU A 71 -61.18 -4.09 -3.12
CA LEU A 71 -60.39 -3.07 -2.46
C LEU A 71 -61.08 -2.64 -1.17
N THR A 72 -60.29 -2.16 -0.21
CA THR A 72 -60.75 -1.49 1.01
C THR A 72 -60.07 -0.14 1.13
N TYR A 73 -60.57 0.72 2.02
CA TYR A 73 -59.98 2.02 2.29
C TYR A 73 -59.75 2.23 3.78
N VAL A 74 -58.73 3.00 4.11
CA VAL A 74 -58.49 3.54 5.46
C VAL A 74 -58.43 5.05 5.36
N LEU A 75 -59.22 5.73 6.19
CA LEU A 75 -59.23 7.18 6.28
C LEU A 75 -58.24 7.61 7.36
N GLN A 76 -57.19 8.33 6.98
CA GLN A 76 -56.20 8.92 7.88
C GLN A 76 -56.19 10.43 7.65
N GLU A 77 -56.67 11.18 8.65
CA GLU A 77 -56.82 12.64 8.59
C GLU A 77 -57.62 13.11 7.37
N LYS A 78 -56.97 13.71 6.35
CA LYS A 78 -57.57 14.15 5.07
C LYS A 78 -57.18 13.27 3.88
N MET A 79 -56.56 12.12 4.11
CA MET A 79 -56.19 11.17 3.07
C MET A 79 -57.02 9.89 3.16
N VAL A 80 -57.42 9.37 1.99
CA VAL A 80 -58.05 8.05 1.85
C VAL A 80 -57.05 7.14 1.16
N VAL A 81 -56.44 6.23 1.92
CA VAL A 81 -55.47 5.25 1.41
C VAL A 81 -56.20 3.97 1.05
N ILE A 82 -56.00 3.50 -0.17
CA ILE A 82 -56.72 2.36 -0.74
C ILE A 82 -55.78 1.17 -0.82
N SER A 83 -56.22 0.05 -0.30
CA SER A 83 -55.45 -1.19 -0.30
C SER A 83 -56.32 -2.36 -0.76
N LYS A 84 -55.69 -3.48 -1.10
CA LYS A 84 -56.41 -4.71 -1.42
C LYS A 84 -57.17 -5.20 -0.19
N LYS A 85 -58.43 -5.61 -0.37
CA LYS A 85 -59.23 -6.20 0.71
C LYS A 85 -58.64 -7.57 1.05
N ASP A 86 -58.10 -7.72 2.26
CA ASP A 86 -57.60 -9.00 2.74
C ASP A 86 -58.73 -10.05 2.67
N PRO A 87 -58.47 -11.28 2.17
CA PRO A 87 -59.48 -12.32 2.14
C PRO A 87 -59.97 -12.58 3.56
N VAL A 88 -61.30 -12.49 3.74
CA VAL A 88 -61.98 -12.79 5.01
C VAL A 88 -61.46 -14.13 5.55
N PRO A 89 -60.98 -14.20 6.80
CA PRO A 89 -60.43 -15.42 7.35
C PRO A 89 -61.50 -16.52 7.32
N GLN A 90 -61.17 -17.64 6.68
CA GLN A 90 -61.96 -18.86 6.78
C GLN A 90 -62.17 -19.22 8.26
N VAL A 91 -63.41 -19.62 8.56
CA VAL A 91 -63.93 -20.03 9.87
C VAL A 91 -62.88 -20.84 10.63
N ARG A 92 -62.29 -20.21 11.65
CA ARG A 92 -61.49 -20.92 12.66
C ARG A 92 -62.45 -21.71 13.54
N GLN A 93 -62.16 -23.00 13.65
CA GLN A 93 -62.59 -23.89 14.73
C GLN A 93 -62.47 -23.19 16.10
N PRO A 94 -63.29 -23.56 17.09
CA PRO A 94 -63.40 -22.84 18.36
C PRO A 94 -62.03 -22.65 19.01
N ALA A 95 -61.83 -21.45 19.55
CA ALA A 95 -60.62 -21.04 20.25
C ALA A 95 -60.23 -22.11 21.29
N ALA A 96 -59.07 -22.73 21.09
CA ALA A 96 -58.33 -23.31 22.19
C ALA A 96 -58.09 -22.16 23.18
N THR A 97 -58.56 -22.34 24.42
CA THR A 97 -58.26 -21.49 25.55
C THR A 97 -56.76 -21.20 25.53
N ARG A 98 -56.35 -19.95 25.35
CA ARG A 98 -54.93 -19.58 25.39
C ARG A 98 -54.46 -19.79 26.83
N ILE A 99 -53.73 -20.88 27.06
CA ILE A 99 -53.18 -21.17 28.37
C ILE A 99 -51.92 -20.33 28.53
N LEU A 100 -52.03 -19.27 29.33
CA LEU A 100 -50.88 -18.48 29.77
C LEU A 100 -50.09 -19.31 30.78
N VAL A 101 -48.80 -19.48 30.52
CA VAL A 101 -47.86 -20.22 31.37
C VAL A 101 -46.86 -19.23 31.93
N ASN A 102 -46.71 -19.22 33.26
CA ASN A 102 -45.59 -18.54 33.92
C ASN A 102 -44.36 -19.43 33.80
N VAL A 103 -43.37 -18.95 33.04
CA VAL A 103 -42.09 -19.62 32.84
C VAL A 103 -41.08 -18.97 33.75
N SER A 104 -40.44 -19.76 34.61
CA SER A 104 -39.33 -19.30 35.47
C SER A 104 -38.14 -20.24 35.37
N GLY A 105 -36.94 -19.70 35.59
CA GLY A 105 -35.71 -20.46 35.44
C GLY A 105 -34.44 -19.68 35.79
N GLU A 106 -33.29 -20.31 35.59
CA GLU A 106 -31.96 -19.72 35.68
C GLU A 106 -31.13 -19.99 34.43
N VAL A 107 -30.25 -19.06 34.10
CA VAL A 107 -29.29 -19.16 33.01
C VAL A 107 -27.89 -19.13 33.60
N ALA A 108 -27.07 -20.14 33.26
CA ALA A 108 -25.69 -20.26 33.73
C ALA A 108 -24.74 -20.67 32.59
N ASP A 109 -23.45 -20.46 32.79
CA ASP A 109 -22.41 -21.00 31.89
C ASP A 109 -22.12 -22.49 32.17
N THR A 110 -21.27 -23.10 31.35
CA THR A 110 -20.85 -24.51 31.52
C THR A 110 -20.04 -24.77 32.80
N ALA A 111 -19.54 -23.73 33.47
CA ALA A 111 -18.83 -23.81 34.75
C ALA A 111 -19.78 -23.61 35.96
N GLY A 112 -21.07 -23.36 35.71
CA GLY A 112 -22.09 -23.17 36.74
C GLY A 112 -22.21 -21.73 37.27
N HIS A 113 -21.52 -20.75 36.67
CA HIS A 113 -21.68 -19.35 37.06
C HIS A 113 -22.97 -18.77 36.47
N PRO A 114 -23.78 -18.05 37.27
CA PRO A 114 -24.99 -17.41 36.78
C PRO A 114 -24.68 -16.33 35.74
N LEU A 115 -25.45 -16.28 34.66
CA LEU A 115 -25.32 -15.29 33.60
C LEU A 115 -26.32 -14.15 33.84
N ASN A 116 -25.83 -13.05 34.41
CA ASN A 116 -26.58 -11.80 34.59
C ASN A 116 -26.85 -11.14 33.22
N SER A 117 -28.06 -10.62 33.01
CA SER A 117 -28.47 -9.88 31.81
C SER A 117 -28.49 -10.71 30.51
N ALA A 118 -28.69 -12.03 30.61
CA ALA A 118 -29.06 -12.87 29.47
C ALA A 118 -30.41 -12.42 28.90
N THR A 119 -30.45 -12.19 27.59
CA THR A 119 -31.61 -11.68 26.87
C THR A 119 -32.53 -12.83 26.47
N ILE A 120 -33.79 -12.73 26.88
CA ILE A 120 -34.86 -13.69 26.59
C ILE A 120 -35.86 -13.03 25.66
N ARG A 121 -36.10 -13.65 24.51
CA ARG A 121 -37.01 -13.16 23.47
C ARG A 121 -38.05 -14.21 23.12
N ILE A 122 -39.31 -13.80 23.07
CA ILE A 122 -40.43 -14.64 22.60
C ILE A 122 -40.66 -14.34 21.12
N THR A 123 -40.58 -15.35 20.26
CA THR A 123 -40.74 -15.20 18.80
C THR A 123 -42.14 -14.69 18.46
N GLY A 124 -42.22 -13.57 17.73
CA GLY A 124 -43.49 -12.95 17.32
C GLY A 124 -44.09 -11.96 18.32
N ARG A 125 -43.48 -11.76 19.50
CA ARG A 125 -43.91 -10.78 20.51
C ARG A 125 -42.92 -9.61 20.61
N GLY A 126 -43.44 -8.39 20.80
CA GLY A 126 -42.60 -7.21 21.04
C GLY A 126 -42.17 -7.12 22.51
N GLY A 127 -40.86 -6.94 22.76
CA GLY A 127 -40.27 -6.80 24.10
C GLY A 127 -39.14 -7.81 24.38
N TYR A 128 -38.32 -7.52 25.39
CA TYR A 128 -37.23 -8.37 25.86
C TYR A 128 -37.33 -8.56 27.37
N PHE A 129 -37.01 -9.75 27.86
CA PHE A 129 -36.81 -10.02 29.28
C PHE A 129 -35.32 -10.27 29.53
N TYR A 130 -34.86 -10.00 30.74
CA TYR A 130 -33.47 -10.17 31.13
C TYR A 130 -33.37 -11.01 32.40
N THR A 131 -32.29 -11.76 32.55
CA THR A 131 -31.96 -12.41 33.83
C THR A 131 -31.42 -11.41 34.85
N ASP A 132 -31.68 -11.66 36.13
CA ASP A 132 -31.16 -10.86 37.25
C ASP A 132 -29.69 -11.17 37.60
N GLU A 133 -29.15 -10.57 38.67
CA GLU A 133 -27.78 -10.78 39.15
C GLU A 133 -27.49 -12.24 39.54
N ALA A 134 -28.52 -13.01 39.92
CA ALA A 134 -28.42 -14.43 40.23
C ALA A 134 -28.68 -15.32 39.00
N GLY A 135 -28.79 -14.74 37.80
CA GLY A 135 -29.06 -15.43 36.55
C GLY A 135 -30.50 -15.93 36.39
N LYS A 136 -31.42 -15.51 37.26
CA LYS A 136 -32.81 -15.99 37.27
C LYS A 136 -33.71 -15.14 36.39
N PHE A 137 -34.75 -15.75 35.84
CA PHE A 137 -35.77 -15.09 35.04
C PHE A 137 -37.18 -15.60 35.36
N ALA A 138 -38.18 -14.75 35.14
CA ALA A 138 -39.59 -15.13 35.13
C ALA A 138 -40.35 -14.27 34.12
N PHE A 139 -41.15 -14.90 33.26
CA PHE A 139 -42.03 -14.20 32.30
C PHE A 139 -43.28 -15.04 31.99
N THR A 140 -44.32 -14.41 31.46
CA THR A 140 -45.56 -15.09 31.07
C THR A 140 -45.66 -15.21 29.55
N ALA A 141 -45.82 -16.43 29.05
CA ALA A 141 -45.91 -16.75 27.63
C ALA A 141 -47.09 -17.71 27.35
N GLU A 142 -47.60 -17.71 26.13
CA GLU A 142 -48.66 -18.63 25.71
C GLU A 142 -48.06 -20.03 25.41
N ALA A 143 -48.76 -21.09 25.78
CA ALA A 143 -48.34 -22.45 25.45
C ALA A 143 -48.23 -22.62 23.91
N GLY A 144 -47.07 -23.06 23.44
CA GLY A 144 -46.72 -23.15 22.02
C GLY A 144 -45.83 -22.03 21.48
N GLU A 145 -45.60 -20.95 22.24
CA GLU A 145 -44.64 -19.91 21.86
C GLU A 145 -43.20 -20.41 21.96
N GLU A 146 -42.35 -19.94 21.06
CA GLU A 146 -40.92 -20.25 21.02
C GLU A 146 -40.13 -19.14 21.72
N VAL A 147 -39.27 -19.52 22.66
CA VAL A 147 -38.46 -18.63 23.49
C VAL A 147 -36.99 -18.86 23.19
N THR A 148 -36.29 -17.82 22.78
CA THR A 148 -34.84 -17.82 22.58
C THR A 148 -34.16 -17.09 23.74
N VAL A 149 -33.21 -17.75 24.38
CA VAL A 149 -32.31 -17.18 25.38
C VAL A 149 -30.93 -16.99 24.76
N SER A 150 -30.36 -15.80 24.92
CA SER A 150 -29.08 -15.44 24.32
C SER A 150 -28.24 -14.60 25.27
N PHE A 151 -26.92 -14.77 25.23
CA PHE A 151 -25.96 -13.98 25.98
C PHE A 151 -24.70 -13.78 25.15
N ILE A 152 -24.03 -12.63 25.29
CA ILE A 152 -22.87 -12.28 24.48
C ILE A 152 -21.76 -13.31 24.73
N GLY A 153 -21.24 -13.91 23.65
CA GLY A 153 -20.20 -14.95 23.70
C GLY A 153 -20.72 -16.39 23.83
N PHE A 154 -22.04 -16.62 23.78
CA PHE A 154 -22.65 -17.94 23.95
C PHE A 154 -23.60 -18.30 22.79
N ARG A 155 -23.78 -19.60 22.51
CA ARG A 155 -24.75 -20.08 21.50
C ARG A 155 -26.17 -19.86 22.03
N PRO A 156 -27.08 -19.24 21.24
CA PRO A 156 -28.46 -19.04 21.67
C PRO A 156 -29.16 -20.39 21.85
N TYR A 157 -29.92 -20.51 22.93
CA TYR A 157 -30.71 -21.69 23.25
C TYR A 157 -32.19 -21.38 23.04
N THR A 158 -32.91 -22.24 22.33
CA THR A 158 -34.32 -22.02 22.01
C THR A 158 -35.18 -23.19 22.48
N PHE A 159 -36.31 -22.90 23.12
CA PHE A 159 -37.25 -23.90 23.60
C PHE A 159 -38.70 -23.44 23.42
N THR A 160 -39.64 -24.39 23.35
CA THR A 160 -41.07 -24.12 23.22
C THR A 160 -41.76 -24.19 24.59
N VAL A 161 -42.64 -23.24 24.87
CA VAL A 161 -43.41 -23.17 26.13
C VAL A 161 -44.47 -24.28 26.16
N LYS A 162 -44.47 -25.08 27.23
CA LYS A 162 -45.43 -26.17 27.46
C LYS A 162 -46.24 -25.91 28.74
N THR A 163 -47.48 -26.39 28.80
CA THR A 163 -48.30 -26.33 30.02
C THR A 163 -47.67 -27.15 31.15
N GLY A 164 -47.55 -26.56 32.36
CA GLY A 164 -46.94 -27.22 33.52
C GLY A 164 -45.41 -27.31 33.47
N MET A 165 -44.75 -26.39 32.76
CA MET A 165 -43.30 -26.39 32.60
C MET A 165 -42.59 -26.28 33.97
N PRO A 166 -41.63 -27.18 34.29
CA PRO A 166 -40.85 -27.07 35.52
C PRO A 166 -39.88 -25.89 35.45
N TYR A 167 -39.27 -25.55 36.59
CA TYR A 167 -38.20 -24.54 36.64
C TYR A 167 -37.09 -24.86 35.63
N GLN A 168 -36.79 -23.92 34.74
CA GLN A 168 -35.87 -24.14 33.63
C GLN A 168 -34.44 -23.83 34.04
N LYS A 169 -33.56 -24.83 34.02
CA LYS A 169 -32.11 -24.61 34.16
C LYS A 169 -31.46 -24.62 32.78
N ILE A 170 -31.09 -23.45 32.28
CA ILE A 170 -30.52 -23.26 30.94
C ILE A 170 -29.02 -23.07 31.06
N ILE A 171 -28.25 -24.04 30.56
CA ILE A 171 -26.79 -23.93 30.47
C ILE A 171 -26.44 -23.49 29.06
N LEU A 172 -25.99 -22.24 28.91
CA LEU A 172 -25.54 -21.74 27.62
C LEU A 172 -24.13 -22.26 27.34
N GLN A 173 -23.92 -22.80 26.14
CA GLN A 173 -22.59 -23.22 25.71
C GLN A 173 -21.83 -22.00 25.20
N PRO A 174 -20.60 -21.73 25.69
CA PRO A 174 -19.78 -20.67 25.14
C PRO A 174 -19.55 -20.94 23.65
N VAL A 175 -19.63 -19.90 22.84
CA VAL A 175 -19.11 -19.96 21.48
C VAL A 175 -17.61 -20.06 21.64
N MET A 176 -17.09 -21.30 21.66
CA MET A 176 -15.71 -21.50 21.26
C MET A 176 -15.65 -20.96 19.85
N ALA A 177 -15.03 -19.79 19.70
CA ALA A 177 -14.51 -19.36 18.42
C ALA A 177 -13.42 -20.38 18.05
N ALA A 178 -13.84 -21.57 17.61
CA ALA A 178 -13.11 -22.27 16.58
C ALA A 178 -13.28 -21.38 15.35
N ILE A 179 -12.46 -20.32 15.28
CA ILE A 179 -12.14 -19.68 14.03
C ILE A 179 -11.37 -20.76 13.28
N THR A 180 -12.11 -21.70 12.67
CA THR A 180 -11.61 -22.35 11.48
C THR A 180 -11.67 -21.25 10.42
N GLU A 181 -10.75 -20.28 10.54
CA GLU A 181 -10.48 -19.32 9.49
C GLU A 181 -10.07 -20.23 8.34
N VAL A 182 -10.97 -20.43 7.38
CA VAL A 182 -10.60 -21.04 6.12
C VAL A 182 -9.67 -20.03 5.47
N SER A 183 -8.40 -20.11 5.87
CA SER A 183 -7.32 -19.26 5.42
C SER A 183 -7.05 -19.68 3.99
N VAL A 184 -7.62 -18.90 3.07
CA VAL A 184 -7.44 -19.07 1.64
C VAL A 184 -6.15 -18.38 1.26
N VAL A 185 -5.19 -19.14 0.75
CA VAL A 185 -3.91 -18.66 0.24
C VAL A 185 -4.14 -18.16 -1.19
N SER A 186 -3.89 -16.89 -1.43
CA SER A 186 -3.94 -16.33 -2.78
C SER A 186 -2.57 -16.46 -3.44
N THR A 187 -2.52 -17.18 -4.55
CA THR A 187 -1.36 -17.17 -5.45
C THR A 187 -1.41 -15.98 -6.42
N GLY A 188 -2.47 -15.16 -6.34
CA GLY A 188 -2.83 -14.08 -7.28
C GLY A 188 -3.46 -14.58 -8.60
N TYR A 189 -3.31 -15.85 -8.96
CA TYR A 189 -4.06 -16.50 -10.05
C TYR A 189 -5.29 -17.25 -9.54
N GLN A 190 -5.14 -17.90 -8.40
CA GLN A 190 -6.16 -18.70 -7.76
C GLN A 190 -6.05 -18.63 -6.24
N ASN A 191 -7.18 -18.92 -5.60
CA ASN A 191 -7.39 -18.95 -4.18
C ASN A 191 -7.46 -20.41 -3.72
N ILE A 192 -6.45 -20.87 -2.97
CA ILE A 192 -6.29 -22.27 -2.56
C ILE A 192 -6.41 -22.36 -1.04
N PRO A 193 -7.19 -23.29 -0.47
CA PRO A 193 -7.18 -23.53 0.97
C PRO A 193 -5.78 -23.91 1.48
N LYS A 194 -5.40 -23.37 2.64
CA LYS A 194 -4.07 -23.57 3.25
C LYS A 194 -3.66 -25.05 3.35
N GLU A 195 -4.59 -25.92 3.71
CA GLU A 195 -4.36 -27.35 3.86
C GLU A 195 -3.99 -28.04 2.54
N ARG A 196 -4.38 -27.49 1.38
CA ARG A 196 -4.07 -28.05 0.05
C ARG A 196 -2.84 -27.42 -0.60
N ALA A 197 -2.28 -26.36 -0.05
CA ALA A 197 -1.08 -25.74 -0.60
C ALA A 197 0.17 -26.62 -0.31
N THR A 198 0.97 -26.86 -1.34
CA THR A 198 2.26 -27.61 -1.27
C THR A 198 3.46 -26.68 -1.07
N GLY A 199 3.38 -25.46 -1.60
CA GLY A 199 4.42 -24.44 -1.52
C GLY A 199 4.57 -23.78 -0.15
N SER A 200 5.68 -23.07 0.04
CA SER A 200 5.94 -22.23 1.21
C SER A 200 5.36 -20.83 1.01
N PHE A 201 4.52 -20.42 1.96
CA PHE A 201 3.95 -19.09 2.00
C PHE A 201 3.86 -18.58 3.43
N SER A 202 3.68 -17.27 3.56
CA SER A 202 3.23 -16.62 4.80
C SER A 202 2.01 -15.79 4.46
N GLN A 203 0.95 -15.93 5.24
CA GLN A 203 -0.27 -15.16 5.05
C GLN A 203 -0.46 -14.23 6.23
N LEU A 204 -0.69 -12.96 5.94
CA LEU A 204 -1.06 -11.93 6.90
C LEU A 204 -2.48 -11.51 6.61
N ASN A 205 -3.36 -11.70 7.59
CA ASN A 205 -4.71 -11.18 7.54
C ASN A 205 -4.75 -9.70 7.96
N ASN A 206 -5.90 -9.06 7.76
CA ASN A 206 -6.10 -7.65 8.11
C ASN A 206 -5.81 -7.35 9.59
N GLU A 207 -6.07 -8.28 10.52
CA GLU A 207 -5.78 -8.05 11.94
C GLU A 207 -4.27 -7.93 12.18
N LEU A 208 -3.48 -8.91 11.71
CA LEU A 208 -2.03 -8.89 11.84
C LEU A 208 -1.41 -7.67 11.13
N LEU A 209 -1.93 -7.30 9.96
CA LEU A 209 -1.47 -6.13 9.21
C LEU A 209 -1.68 -4.83 9.99
N ASN A 210 -2.77 -4.71 10.75
CA ASN A 210 -3.10 -3.51 11.52
C ASN A 210 -2.46 -3.48 12.91
N ARG A 211 -1.73 -4.53 13.34
CA ARG A 211 -0.99 -4.52 14.62
C ARG A 211 0.15 -3.50 14.64
N ARG A 212 0.73 -3.22 13.47
CA ARG A 212 1.74 -2.19 13.30
C ARG A 212 1.13 -0.98 12.59
N THR A 213 1.33 0.19 13.16
CA THR A 213 0.95 1.45 12.51
C THR A 213 2.06 1.89 11.57
N GLY A 214 1.68 2.32 10.37
CA GLY A 214 2.58 2.70 9.29
C GLY A 214 1.81 3.24 8.11
N SER A 215 2.36 4.25 7.43
CA SER A 215 1.72 4.88 6.27
C SER A 215 1.74 3.98 5.04
N ASP A 216 2.81 3.22 4.87
CA ASP A 216 3.10 2.41 3.70
C ASP A 216 3.00 0.92 4.03
N MET A 217 2.89 0.10 2.98
CA MET A 217 2.80 -1.36 3.13
C MET A 217 4.06 -1.95 3.75
N VAL A 218 5.23 -1.43 3.39
CA VAL A 218 6.50 -2.04 3.73
C VAL A 218 6.79 -1.89 5.22
N SER A 219 6.52 -0.72 5.80
CA SER A 219 6.65 -0.47 7.24
C SER A 219 5.71 -1.35 8.08
N ARG A 220 4.52 -1.72 7.57
CA ARG A 220 3.61 -2.64 8.27
C ARG A 220 4.02 -4.12 8.17
N LEU A 221 4.77 -4.50 7.14
CA LEU A 221 5.28 -5.86 6.99
C LEU A 221 6.50 -6.15 7.88
N GLU A 222 7.25 -5.12 8.25
CA GLU A 222 8.48 -5.27 9.00
C GLU A 222 8.24 -5.86 10.40
N GLY A 223 8.94 -6.95 10.70
CA GLY A 223 8.81 -7.68 11.97
C GLY A 223 7.57 -8.58 12.10
N VAL A 224 6.65 -8.58 11.11
CA VAL A 224 5.44 -9.42 11.12
C VAL A 224 5.59 -10.66 10.22
N VAL A 225 6.39 -10.55 9.15
CA VAL A 225 6.57 -11.63 8.17
C VAL A 225 7.85 -12.43 8.43
N PRO A 226 7.76 -13.76 8.64
CA PRO A 226 8.92 -14.64 8.66
C PRO A 226 9.66 -14.70 7.32
N GLY A 227 10.98 -14.50 7.32
CA GLY A 227 11.83 -14.64 6.15
C GLY A 227 11.80 -13.47 5.16
N LEU A 228 11.12 -12.37 5.51
CA LEU A 228 11.22 -11.08 4.83
C LEU A 228 12.30 -10.24 5.51
N LEU A 229 13.35 -9.90 4.78
CA LEU A 229 14.49 -9.12 5.26
C LEU A 229 14.41 -7.69 4.71
N PHE A 230 14.69 -6.72 5.59
CA PHE A 230 14.72 -5.30 5.27
C PHE A 230 16.18 -4.87 5.18
N ASN A 231 16.65 -4.64 3.96
CA ASN A 231 18.04 -4.33 3.68
C ASN A 231 18.29 -2.84 3.87
N ARG A 232 18.59 -2.45 5.13
CA ARG A 232 18.72 -1.04 5.52
C ARG A 232 20.01 -0.35 5.05
N ASN A 233 20.98 -1.10 4.54
CA ASN A 233 22.31 -0.62 4.14
C ASN A 233 22.57 -0.76 2.63
N THR A 234 21.59 -0.48 1.79
CA THR A 234 21.75 -0.48 0.32
C THR A 234 21.73 0.94 -0.24
N SER A 235 22.27 1.14 -1.44
CA SER A 235 22.23 2.45 -2.11
C SER A 235 20.79 2.95 -2.31
N ASN A 236 19.82 2.04 -2.46
CA ASN A 236 18.40 2.35 -2.52
C ASN A 236 17.83 2.77 -1.17
N SER A 237 18.20 2.09 -0.07
CA SER A 237 17.76 2.50 1.27
C SER A 237 18.38 3.83 1.70
N SER A 238 19.61 4.12 1.28
CA SER A 238 20.24 5.45 1.46
C SER A 238 19.52 6.57 0.70
N ARG A 239 18.75 6.26 -0.34
CA ARG A 239 17.88 7.20 -1.07
C ARG A 239 16.46 7.26 -0.49
N GLY A 240 16.20 6.58 0.62
CA GLY A 240 14.89 6.55 1.29
C GLY A 240 13.92 5.47 0.80
N ASN A 241 14.34 4.58 -0.09
CA ASN A 241 13.49 3.49 -0.59
C ASN A 241 13.60 2.24 0.29
N SER A 242 12.47 1.64 0.66
CA SER A 242 12.47 0.39 1.43
C SER A 242 12.93 -0.79 0.56
N ASP A 243 14.14 -1.26 0.79
CA ASP A 243 14.71 -2.41 0.06
C ASP A 243 14.42 -3.71 0.80
N ILE A 244 13.64 -4.61 0.18
CA ILE A 244 13.16 -5.85 0.80
C ILE A 244 13.62 -7.07 0.01
N SER A 245 13.89 -8.18 0.72
CA SER A 245 14.24 -9.45 0.10
C SER A 245 13.59 -10.63 0.83
N ILE A 246 13.19 -11.67 0.08
CA ILE A 246 12.58 -12.88 0.65
C ILE A 246 13.61 -14.00 0.66
N ARG A 247 13.95 -14.50 1.86
CA ARG A 247 14.96 -15.56 2.06
C ARG A 247 16.33 -15.18 1.45
N GLY A 248 16.80 -13.98 1.75
CA GLY A 248 18.11 -13.46 1.31
C GLY A 248 18.20 -13.08 -0.17
N THR A 249 19.37 -12.60 -0.58
CA THR A 249 19.69 -12.23 -1.96
C THR A 249 20.23 -13.43 -2.76
N ASN A 250 19.83 -13.54 -4.02
CA ASN A 250 20.17 -14.65 -4.93
C ASN A 250 20.73 -14.17 -6.28
N THR A 251 20.91 -12.86 -6.43
CA THR A 251 21.45 -12.16 -7.58
C THR A 251 22.56 -11.21 -7.11
N LEU A 252 23.52 -10.94 -8.00
CA LEU A 252 24.63 -10.02 -7.73
C LEU A 252 24.38 -8.63 -8.33
N PHE A 253 23.77 -8.55 -9.51
CA PHE A 253 23.61 -7.30 -10.28
C PHE A 253 22.22 -7.10 -10.90
N SER A 254 21.38 -8.13 -10.92
CA SER A 254 19.96 -8.01 -11.32
C SER A 254 19.10 -7.51 -10.16
N ASN A 255 17.85 -7.12 -10.44
CA ASN A 255 16.92 -6.67 -9.40
C ASN A 255 16.77 -7.75 -8.31
N SER A 256 17.04 -7.43 -7.05
CA SER A 256 16.93 -8.33 -5.89
C SER A 256 15.59 -8.25 -5.16
N GLN A 257 14.72 -7.32 -5.55
CA GLN A 257 13.43 -7.11 -4.90
C GLN A 257 12.38 -8.15 -5.35
N PRO A 258 11.47 -8.57 -4.46
CA PRO A 258 10.38 -9.47 -4.80
C PRO A 258 9.37 -8.79 -5.74
N LEU A 259 8.68 -9.59 -6.54
CA LEU A 259 7.56 -9.09 -7.35
C LEU A 259 6.39 -8.73 -6.43
N VAL A 260 5.85 -7.54 -6.59
CA VAL A 260 4.60 -7.13 -5.95
C VAL A 260 3.45 -7.38 -6.92
N VAL A 261 2.41 -8.04 -6.43
CA VAL A 261 1.18 -8.33 -7.17
C VAL A 261 0.03 -7.69 -6.42
N LEU A 262 -0.80 -6.92 -7.12
CA LEU A 262 -2.00 -6.32 -6.56
C LEU A 262 -3.21 -6.77 -7.37
N ASP A 263 -4.18 -7.40 -6.69
CA ASP A 263 -5.42 -7.91 -7.28
C ASP A 263 -5.23 -8.84 -8.50
N GLY A 264 -4.12 -9.57 -8.49
CA GLY A 264 -3.80 -10.59 -9.50
C GLY A 264 -3.02 -10.10 -10.71
N PHE A 265 -2.49 -8.88 -10.70
CA PHE A 265 -1.56 -8.38 -11.71
C PHE A 265 -0.26 -7.86 -11.07
N PRO A 266 0.88 -7.90 -11.78
CA PRO A 266 2.12 -7.22 -11.36
C PRO A 266 1.85 -5.74 -11.10
N PHE A 267 2.31 -5.23 -9.97
CA PHE A 267 2.30 -3.79 -9.70
C PHE A 267 3.64 -3.20 -10.16
N ASP A 268 3.60 -2.30 -11.15
CA ASP A 268 4.82 -1.72 -11.74
C ASP A 268 5.24 -0.40 -11.04
N GLY A 269 4.43 0.13 -10.12
CA GLY A 269 4.72 1.31 -9.29
C GLY A 269 5.44 1.02 -7.95
N ASP A 270 5.60 2.06 -7.11
CA ASP A 270 6.19 1.93 -5.77
C ASP A 270 5.18 1.37 -4.76
N ILE A 271 5.48 0.20 -4.18
CA ILE A 271 4.67 -0.46 -3.14
C ILE A 271 4.30 0.47 -1.98
N ASN A 272 5.14 1.48 -1.68
CA ASN A 272 4.87 2.44 -0.62
C ASN A 272 3.65 3.32 -0.92
N ASN A 273 3.25 3.46 -2.19
CA ASN A 273 2.07 4.21 -2.60
C ASN A 273 0.76 3.48 -2.34
N ILE A 274 0.78 2.16 -2.09
CA ILE A 274 -0.41 1.39 -1.76
C ILE A 274 -0.88 1.75 -0.35
N ASN A 275 -2.17 2.09 -0.21
CA ASN A 275 -2.80 2.35 1.08
C ASN A 275 -3.07 1.02 1.83
N PRO A 276 -2.46 0.78 3.00
CA PRO A 276 -2.64 -0.47 3.71
C PRO A 276 -4.07 -0.70 4.23
N ASN A 277 -4.85 0.37 4.44
CA ASN A 277 -6.22 0.26 4.95
C ASN A 277 -7.19 -0.33 3.91
N ASP A 278 -6.80 -0.33 2.62
CA ASP A 278 -7.57 -0.89 1.52
C ASP A 278 -7.23 -2.37 1.24
N ILE A 279 -6.23 -2.92 1.93
CA ILE A 279 -5.78 -4.31 1.77
C ILE A 279 -6.51 -5.23 2.73
N GLU A 280 -7.02 -6.36 2.23
CA GLU A 280 -7.71 -7.38 3.02
C GLU A 280 -6.72 -8.41 3.57
N ASN A 281 -5.81 -8.87 2.72
CA ASN A 281 -4.81 -9.85 3.08
C ASN A 281 -3.58 -9.75 2.20
N ILE A 282 -2.48 -10.28 2.73
CA ILE A 282 -1.18 -10.34 2.07
C ILE A 282 -0.73 -11.79 2.10
N THR A 283 -0.31 -12.30 0.95
CA THR A 283 0.30 -13.63 0.82
C THR A 283 1.71 -13.48 0.26
N ILE A 284 2.70 -13.97 1.00
CA ILE A 284 4.10 -13.90 0.61
C ILE A 284 4.53 -15.30 0.18
N LEU A 285 4.79 -15.47 -1.12
CA LEU A 285 5.18 -16.72 -1.75
C LEU A 285 6.71 -16.83 -1.70
N LYS A 286 7.22 -17.78 -0.91
CA LYS A 286 8.63 -17.86 -0.51
C LYS A 286 9.44 -18.89 -1.30
N ASP A 287 8.79 -19.86 -1.94
CA ASP A 287 9.44 -20.93 -2.69
C ASP A 287 9.01 -20.99 -4.17
N ALA A 288 9.68 -21.86 -4.93
CA ALA A 288 9.41 -22.03 -6.35
C ALA A 288 8.02 -22.63 -6.61
N ALA A 289 7.54 -23.58 -5.80
CA ALA A 289 6.21 -24.16 -6.01
C ALA A 289 5.07 -23.15 -5.86
N ALA A 290 5.19 -22.23 -4.90
CA ALA A 290 4.21 -21.17 -4.71
C ALA A 290 4.33 -20.06 -5.76
N ALA A 291 5.57 -19.63 -6.08
CA ALA A 291 5.82 -18.42 -6.86
C ALA A 291 6.01 -18.63 -8.38
N SER A 292 6.39 -19.84 -8.82
CA SER A 292 6.77 -20.12 -10.23
C SER A 292 5.72 -19.76 -11.29
N ILE A 293 4.44 -19.70 -10.91
CA ILE A 293 3.38 -19.27 -11.83
C ILE A 293 3.54 -17.80 -12.29
N TRP A 294 4.29 -16.99 -11.52
CA TRP A 294 4.68 -15.62 -11.84
C TRP A 294 5.96 -15.53 -12.69
N GLY A 295 6.59 -16.67 -12.98
CA GLY A 295 7.61 -16.78 -14.00
C GLY A 295 8.91 -16.01 -13.71
N VAL A 296 9.41 -15.32 -14.73
CA VAL A 296 10.70 -14.60 -14.73
C VAL A 296 10.79 -13.40 -13.79
N ARG A 297 9.69 -13.02 -13.12
CA ARG A 297 9.69 -12.00 -12.07
C ARG A 297 9.64 -12.60 -10.66
N SER A 298 9.60 -13.94 -10.54
CA SER A 298 9.39 -14.64 -9.26
C SER A 298 10.67 -15.17 -8.59
N GLY A 299 11.84 -14.93 -9.20
CA GLY A 299 13.15 -15.36 -8.69
C GLY A 299 13.40 -14.97 -7.23
N ASN A 300 12.95 -13.77 -6.84
CA ASN A 300 13.15 -13.19 -5.51
C ASN A 300 11.97 -13.40 -4.55
N GLY A 301 11.00 -14.23 -4.95
CA GLY A 301 9.71 -14.38 -4.26
C GLY A 301 8.68 -13.36 -4.72
N VAL A 302 7.44 -13.52 -4.24
CA VAL A 302 6.29 -12.71 -4.67
C VAL A 302 5.48 -12.27 -3.45
N ILE A 303 5.08 -11.02 -3.41
CA ILE A 303 4.16 -10.45 -2.41
C ILE A 303 2.82 -10.20 -3.11
N VAL A 304 1.82 -11.00 -2.78
CA VAL A 304 0.46 -10.89 -3.31
C VAL A 304 -0.40 -10.11 -2.33
N LEU A 305 -0.91 -8.97 -2.80
CA LEU A 305 -1.81 -8.07 -2.09
C LEU A 305 -3.20 -8.21 -2.69
N ASN A 306 -4.20 -8.47 -1.86
CA ASN A 306 -5.60 -8.47 -2.29
C ASN A 306 -6.33 -7.30 -1.62
N SER A 307 -6.99 -6.48 -2.42
CA SER A 307 -7.80 -5.38 -1.92
C SER A 307 -9.06 -5.92 -1.24
N LYS A 308 -9.61 -5.13 -0.31
CA LYS A 308 -10.96 -5.34 0.23
C LYS A 308 -11.99 -5.29 -0.89
N LYS A 309 -13.02 -6.12 -0.78
CA LYS A 309 -14.13 -6.23 -1.74
C LYS A 309 -15.47 -6.16 -1.00
N GLY A 310 -16.53 -5.85 -1.76
CA GLY A 310 -17.89 -5.94 -1.25
C GLY A 310 -18.29 -7.39 -0.98
N ARG A 311 -19.40 -7.59 -0.27
CA ARG A 311 -20.01 -8.92 -0.12
C ARG A 311 -21.45 -8.87 -0.60
N ARG A 312 -21.86 -9.93 -1.28
CA ARG A 312 -23.25 -10.09 -1.74
C ARG A 312 -24.18 -10.23 -0.55
N ASN A 313 -25.36 -9.62 -0.68
CA ASN A 313 -26.41 -9.64 0.34
C ASN A 313 -25.96 -9.10 1.70
N GLU A 314 -24.95 -8.23 1.71
CA GLU A 314 -24.52 -7.48 2.88
C GLU A 314 -25.15 -6.08 2.82
N LYS A 315 -25.82 -5.68 3.90
CA LYS A 315 -26.27 -4.29 4.06
C LYS A 315 -25.07 -3.35 4.02
N LEU A 316 -25.30 -2.10 3.65
CA LEU A 316 -24.25 -1.07 3.66
C LEU A 316 -23.57 -1.03 5.03
N ALA A 317 -22.27 -1.29 5.04
CA ALA A 317 -21.38 -1.14 6.17
C ALA A 317 -20.42 0.02 5.90
N ILE A 318 -20.29 0.92 6.88
CA ILE A 318 -19.41 2.08 6.82
C ILE A 318 -18.37 1.93 7.93
N GLU A 319 -17.10 2.04 7.58
CA GLU A 319 -15.97 1.96 8.50
C GLU A 319 -15.15 3.24 8.40
N LEU A 320 -14.98 3.94 9.52
CA LEU A 320 -14.09 5.08 9.65
C LEU A 320 -12.89 4.66 10.50
N ASN A 321 -11.69 4.86 9.96
CA ASN A 321 -10.44 4.60 10.66
C ASN A 321 -9.63 5.90 10.75
N GLY A 322 -9.07 6.18 11.92
CA GLY A 322 -8.21 7.34 12.17
C GLY A 322 -7.03 6.94 13.04
N ASN A 323 -5.81 7.19 12.57
CA ASN A 323 -4.58 6.93 13.31
C ASN A 323 -3.71 8.19 13.35
N VAL A 324 -3.14 8.48 14.52
CA VAL A 324 -2.11 9.51 14.68
C VAL A 324 -0.90 8.86 15.33
N THR A 325 0.23 8.92 14.66
CA THR A 325 1.51 8.39 15.14
C THR A 325 2.49 9.54 15.32
N ALA A 326 3.07 9.66 16.51
CA ALA A 326 4.15 10.58 16.79
C ALA A 326 5.49 9.84 16.79
N THR A 327 6.47 10.37 16.06
CA THR A 327 7.81 9.78 15.95
C THR A 327 8.81 10.69 16.65
N ALA A 328 9.61 10.12 17.56
CA ALA A 328 10.69 10.85 18.22
C ALA A 328 11.77 11.28 17.21
N LYS A 329 12.57 12.28 17.58
CA LYS A 329 13.78 12.60 16.82
C LYS A 329 14.75 11.40 16.86
N PRO A 330 15.53 11.17 15.80
CA PRO A 330 16.60 10.18 15.86
C PRO A 330 17.66 10.62 16.87
N ASP A 331 18.29 9.65 17.54
CA ASP A 331 19.45 9.92 18.40
C ASP A 331 20.71 10.04 17.55
N LEU A 332 21.17 11.27 17.34
CA LEU A 332 22.39 11.57 16.57
C LEU A 332 23.68 11.17 17.31
N PHE A 333 23.60 10.85 18.61
CA PHE A 333 24.74 10.47 19.44
C PHE A 333 24.94 8.96 19.53
N TYR A 334 24.04 8.17 18.95
CA TYR A 334 24.09 6.72 18.99
C TYR A 334 25.30 6.11 18.25
N SER A 335 25.79 6.76 17.18
CA SER A 335 26.89 6.21 16.36
C SER A 335 28.24 6.34 17.07
N PRO A 336 28.95 5.22 17.36
CA PRO A 336 30.28 5.26 17.95
C PRO A 336 31.36 5.70 16.95
N GLY A 337 31.05 5.76 15.65
CA GLY A 337 31.97 6.15 14.59
C GLY A 337 32.09 7.66 14.36
N TYR A 338 31.41 8.48 15.17
CA TYR A 338 31.49 9.94 15.08
C TYR A 338 32.58 10.47 16.03
N LEU A 339 33.60 11.10 15.48
CA LEU A 339 34.65 11.71 16.29
C LEU A 339 34.13 13.01 16.91
N ASN A 340 34.22 13.14 18.24
CA ASN A 340 33.82 14.38 18.91
C ASN A 340 34.77 15.52 18.56
N SER A 341 34.30 16.75 18.77
CA SER A 341 35.04 17.97 18.43
C SER A 341 36.37 18.12 19.15
N SER A 342 36.48 17.62 20.38
CA SER A 342 37.74 17.68 21.15
C SER A 342 38.81 16.81 20.50
N ASP A 343 38.50 15.53 20.29
CA ASP A 343 39.42 14.58 19.68
C ASP A 343 39.79 15.00 18.24
N TYR A 344 38.82 15.51 17.47
CA TYR A 344 39.06 16.02 16.12
C TYR A 344 40.03 17.21 16.15
N THR A 345 39.81 18.18 17.05
CA THR A 345 40.70 19.34 17.24
C THR A 345 42.12 18.90 17.62
N ASP A 346 42.26 17.91 18.49
CA ASP A 346 43.57 17.41 18.93
C ASP A 346 44.30 16.64 17.82
N ILE A 347 43.58 15.93 16.94
CA ILE A 347 44.14 15.32 15.73
C ILE A 347 44.63 16.41 14.77
N GLU A 348 43.82 17.43 14.50
CA GLU A 348 44.21 18.53 13.61
C GLU A 348 45.44 19.27 14.13
N GLN A 349 45.52 19.54 15.44
CA GLN A 349 46.71 20.13 16.07
C GLN A 349 47.95 19.25 15.90
N ARG A 350 47.80 17.93 16.06
CA ARG A 350 48.90 16.98 15.90
C ARG A 350 49.40 16.96 14.46
N LEU A 351 48.49 16.88 13.48
CA LEU A 351 48.81 16.90 12.05
C LEU A 351 49.45 18.23 11.65
N PHE A 352 48.94 19.35 12.15
CA PHE A 352 49.52 20.68 11.92
C PHE A 352 50.98 20.76 12.38
N LYS A 353 51.31 20.22 13.56
CA LYS A 353 52.69 20.16 14.07
C LYS A 353 53.65 19.37 13.17
N THR A 354 53.14 18.40 12.40
CA THR A 354 53.94 17.62 11.45
C THR A 354 54.11 18.27 10.07
N GLY A 355 53.52 19.45 9.85
CA GLY A 355 53.53 20.15 8.55
C GLY A 355 52.50 19.62 7.54
N PHE A 356 51.59 18.73 7.95
CA PHE A 356 50.61 18.08 7.06
C PHE A 356 49.77 19.10 6.24
N TYR A 357 49.42 20.24 6.84
CA TYR A 357 48.57 21.26 6.23
C TYR A 357 49.32 22.35 5.46
N ASP A 358 50.65 22.30 5.36
CA ASP A 358 51.43 23.41 4.77
C ASP A 358 51.07 23.69 3.31
N GLY A 359 50.86 22.62 2.51
CA GLY A 359 50.39 22.75 1.13
C GLY A 359 48.93 23.21 1.00
N GLN A 360 48.11 23.07 2.05
CA GLN A 360 46.73 23.53 2.07
C GLN A 360 46.65 25.01 2.45
N ILE A 361 47.44 25.44 3.44
CA ILE A 361 47.53 26.82 3.91
C ILE A 361 48.10 27.75 2.83
N GLY A 362 49.03 27.24 2.01
CA GLY A 362 49.63 27.99 0.92
C GLY A 362 48.73 28.20 -0.31
N ASP A 363 47.57 27.54 -0.38
CA ASP A 363 46.63 27.64 -1.50
C ASP A 363 45.37 28.39 -1.05
N PRO A 364 45.13 29.62 -1.54
CA PRO A 364 44.01 30.45 -1.10
C PRO A 364 42.65 29.88 -1.52
N LEU A 365 42.59 28.89 -2.40
CA LEU A 365 41.32 28.28 -2.84
C LEU A 365 40.99 27.02 -2.03
N ARG A 366 41.99 26.37 -1.41
CA ARG A 366 41.76 25.15 -0.65
C ARG A 366 41.04 25.42 0.67
N VAL A 367 39.97 24.65 0.87
CA VAL A 367 39.22 24.60 2.13
C VAL A 367 40.19 24.37 3.28
N THR A 368 40.17 25.28 4.25
CA THR A 368 40.95 25.17 5.48
C THR A 368 40.03 25.17 6.67
N SER A 369 40.24 24.20 7.57
CA SER A 369 39.40 24.07 8.75
C SER A 369 39.60 25.24 9.71
N PRO A 370 38.57 25.61 10.48
CA PRO A 370 38.70 26.64 11.52
C PRO A 370 39.88 26.40 12.47
N VAL A 371 40.13 25.17 12.91
CA VAL A 371 41.27 24.83 13.78
C VAL A 371 42.60 25.11 13.07
N VAL A 372 42.76 24.63 11.82
CA VAL A 372 44.00 24.84 11.06
C VAL A 372 44.22 26.32 10.76
N ALA A 373 43.15 27.08 10.47
CA ALA A 373 43.23 28.53 10.25
C ALA A 373 43.70 29.28 11.51
N ILE A 374 43.16 28.94 12.69
CA ILE A 374 43.60 29.51 13.99
C ILE A 374 45.08 29.23 14.24
N LEU A 375 45.52 27.98 14.03
CA LEU A 375 46.92 27.58 14.21
C LEU A 375 47.85 28.25 13.20
N ALA A 376 47.41 28.41 11.95
CA ALA A 376 48.15 29.12 10.91
C ALA A 376 48.31 30.61 11.26
N ALA A 377 47.25 31.28 11.75
CA ALA A 377 47.31 32.66 12.21
C ALA A 377 48.24 32.84 13.41
N GLN A 378 48.21 31.88 14.36
CA GLN A 378 49.15 31.85 15.48
C GLN A 378 50.60 31.69 14.99
N ARG A 379 50.85 30.76 14.06
CA ARG A 379 52.17 30.55 13.46
C ARG A 379 52.68 31.77 12.68
N ALA A 380 51.78 32.51 12.03
CA ALA A 380 52.09 33.73 11.30
C ALA A 380 52.26 34.96 12.22
N GLY A 381 52.01 34.84 13.53
CA GLY A 381 52.12 35.94 14.50
C GLY A 381 50.97 36.94 14.43
N THR A 382 49.91 36.67 13.66
CA THR A 382 48.72 37.55 13.56
C THR A 382 47.70 37.30 14.68
N LEU A 383 47.83 36.20 15.41
CA LEU A 383 46.99 35.83 16.56
C LEU A 383 47.84 35.45 17.78
N SER A 384 47.52 36.00 18.96
CA SER A 384 48.24 35.64 20.19
C SER A 384 47.97 34.19 20.61
N ALA A 385 48.94 33.55 21.26
CA ALA A 385 48.78 32.17 21.75
C ALA A 385 47.60 32.02 22.72
N ALA A 386 47.36 33.00 23.59
CA ALA A 386 46.24 33.00 24.53
C ALA A 386 44.89 33.09 23.81
N THR A 387 44.78 33.93 22.78
CA THR A 387 43.56 34.07 21.97
C THR A 387 43.31 32.81 21.12
N ALA A 388 44.36 32.25 20.52
CA ALA A 388 44.27 31.01 19.76
C ALA A 388 43.76 29.86 20.63
N GLU A 389 44.32 29.66 21.82
CA GLU A 389 43.89 28.61 22.75
C GLU A 389 42.45 28.83 23.24
N ALA A 390 42.03 30.08 23.46
CA ALA A 390 40.65 30.39 23.81
C ALA A 390 39.67 30.03 22.67
N GLN A 391 40.01 30.32 21.41
CA GLN A 391 39.19 29.97 20.26
C GLN A 391 39.14 28.45 20.03
N LEU A 392 40.27 27.74 20.15
CA LEU A 392 40.31 26.28 20.06
C LEU A 392 39.46 25.62 21.15
N ASN A 393 39.53 26.10 22.39
CA ASN A 393 38.69 25.60 23.47
C ASN A 393 37.19 25.90 23.30
N ALA A 394 36.83 26.96 22.56
CA ALA A 394 35.45 27.20 22.18
C ALA A 394 34.97 26.13 21.16
N LEU A 395 35.78 25.83 20.14
CA LEU A 395 35.48 24.79 19.14
C LEU A 395 35.36 23.39 19.78
N ARG A 396 36.24 23.05 20.73
CA ARG A 396 36.18 21.75 21.46
C ARG A 396 34.85 21.53 22.20
N LYS A 397 34.17 22.61 22.63
CA LYS A 397 32.89 22.55 23.35
C LYS A 397 31.68 22.53 22.43
N GLN A 398 31.86 22.80 21.13
CA GLN A 398 30.78 22.78 20.16
C GLN A 398 30.58 21.37 19.61
N ASP A 399 29.34 21.00 19.30
CA ASP A 399 29.03 19.74 18.64
C ASP A 399 27.95 19.97 17.58
N THR A 400 28.33 19.82 16.32
CA THR A 400 27.44 20.02 15.17
C THR A 400 26.22 19.10 15.23
N ARG A 401 26.26 17.95 15.90
CA ARG A 401 25.08 17.09 16.08
C ARG A 401 24.01 17.77 16.92
N SER A 402 24.40 18.56 17.92
CA SER A 402 23.45 19.36 18.72
C SER A 402 22.78 20.43 17.87
N GLU A 403 23.54 21.08 16.98
CA GLU A 403 23.02 22.06 16.03
C GLU A 403 22.05 21.41 15.01
N LEU A 404 22.42 20.23 14.49
CA LEU A 404 21.57 19.42 13.62
C LEU A 404 20.27 19.05 14.33
N ASP A 405 20.34 18.47 15.54
CA ASP A 405 19.15 18.10 16.30
C ASP A 405 18.22 19.31 16.48
N LYS A 406 18.78 20.47 16.81
CA LYS A 406 18.01 21.69 17.07
C LYS A 406 17.30 22.25 15.84
N TYR A 407 18.00 22.40 14.71
CA TYR A 407 17.49 23.13 13.55
C TYR A 407 16.99 22.24 12.41
N PHE A 408 17.65 21.10 12.19
CA PHE A 408 17.40 20.22 11.05
C PHE A 408 16.49 19.05 11.38
N TYR A 409 16.30 18.74 12.67
CA TYR A 409 15.41 17.69 13.13
C TYR A 409 14.26 18.21 14.00
N ARG A 410 13.10 17.59 13.82
CA ARG A 410 11.86 17.82 14.57
C ARG A 410 11.19 16.48 14.88
N ARG A 411 10.22 16.48 15.79
CA ARG A 411 9.36 15.30 15.98
C ARG A 411 8.53 15.09 14.72
N GLY A 412 8.44 13.84 14.28
CA GLY A 412 7.61 13.45 13.15
C GLY A 412 6.16 13.23 13.58
N PHE A 413 5.23 13.49 12.67
CA PHE A 413 3.80 13.26 12.89
C PHE A 413 3.18 12.65 11.64
N LEU A 414 2.59 11.46 11.77
CA LEU A 414 1.83 10.81 10.73
C LEU A 414 0.36 10.76 11.14
N GLN A 415 -0.50 11.34 10.31
CA GLN A 415 -1.95 11.29 10.45
C GLN A 415 -2.52 10.49 9.29
N GLN A 416 -3.38 9.53 9.57
CA GLN A 416 -4.02 8.69 8.57
C GLN A 416 -5.51 8.64 8.83
N TYR A 417 -6.31 8.93 7.82
CA TYR A 417 -7.75 8.82 7.85
C TYR A 417 -8.20 7.96 6.69
N SER A 418 -9.08 7.00 6.94
CA SER A 418 -9.73 6.25 5.86
C SER A 418 -11.21 6.06 6.13
N LEU A 419 -12.03 6.31 5.13
CA LEU A 419 -13.46 6.10 5.13
C LEU A 419 -13.80 5.05 4.09
N ASN A 420 -14.38 3.94 4.53
CA ASN A 420 -14.68 2.77 3.70
C ASN A 420 -16.19 2.51 3.70
N PHE A 421 -16.73 2.24 2.54
CA PHE A 421 -18.12 1.84 2.31
C PHE A 421 -18.11 0.49 1.61
N ARG A 422 -18.84 -0.49 2.16
CA ARG A 422 -19.01 -1.79 1.49
C ARG A 422 -20.44 -2.29 1.61
N GLY A 423 -20.88 -3.06 0.63
CA GLY A 423 -22.18 -3.71 0.67
C GLY A 423 -22.46 -4.44 -0.63
N GLY A 424 -23.66 -5.01 -0.73
CA GLY A 424 -24.09 -5.67 -1.95
C GLY A 424 -25.50 -6.22 -1.85
N GLY A 425 -26.20 -6.23 -2.99
CA GLY A 425 -27.47 -6.93 -3.14
C GLY A 425 -27.28 -8.29 -3.81
N ASP A 426 -28.37 -8.86 -4.34
CA ASP A 426 -28.32 -10.17 -4.97
C ASP A 426 -27.51 -10.19 -6.26
N LYS A 427 -27.50 -9.09 -7.03
CA LYS A 427 -26.86 -9.01 -8.36
C LYS A 427 -25.62 -8.12 -8.40
N SER A 428 -25.21 -7.52 -7.28
CA SER A 428 -24.03 -6.68 -7.26
C SER A 428 -23.43 -6.57 -5.87
N ASP A 429 -22.11 -6.47 -5.79
CA ASP A 429 -21.41 -6.03 -4.59
C ASP A 429 -20.44 -4.90 -4.93
N TYR A 430 -20.20 -4.04 -3.95
CA TYR A 430 -19.41 -2.83 -4.11
C TYR A 430 -18.55 -2.55 -2.89
N TYR A 431 -17.42 -1.92 -3.13
CA TYR A 431 -16.53 -1.38 -2.13
C TYR A 431 -15.99 -0.03 -2.63
N PHE A 432 -16.09 1.00 -1.81
CA PHE A 432 -15.53 2.31 -2.06
C PHE A 432 -14.71 2.74 -0.85
N SER A 433 -13.53 3.30 -1.06
CA SER A 433 -12.75 3.91 0.00
C SER A 433 -12.14 5.23 -0.41
N ALA A 434 -12.01 6.11 0.57
CA ALA A 434 -11.28 7.36 0.49
C ALA A 434 -10.32 7.45 1.68
N GLY A 435 -9.04 7.67 1.40
CA GLY A 435 -7.99 7.79 2.39
C GLY A 435 -7.18 9.06 2.21
N GLU A 436 -6.77 9.66 3.32
CA GLU A 436 -5.82 10.77 3.37
C GLU A 436 -4.74 10.49 4.41
N ASP A 437 -3.48 10.53 3.97
CA ASP A 437 -2.31 10.46 4.84
C ASP A 437 -1.57 11.80 4.80
N ARG A 438 -1.20 12.32 5.97
CA ARG A 438 -0.35 13.48 6.12
C ARG A 438 0.85 13.11 6.97
N ASN A 439 2.02 13.09 6.36
CA ASN A 439 3.28 12.76 7.00
C ASN A 439 4.18 13.99 7.10
N THR A 440 4.43 14.43 8.33
CA THR A 440 5.44 15.42 8.67
C THR A 440 6.69 14.67 9.11
N ALA A 441 7.74 14.67 8.28
CA ALA A 441 8.93 13.88 8.56
C ALA A 441 9.76 14.47 9.71
N THR A 442 10.64 13.64 10.28
CA THR A 442 11.58 14.05 11.34
C THR A 442 12.61 15.05 10.86
N LEU A 443 12.95 15.05 9.56
CA LEU A 443 13.77 16.10 8.95
C LEU A 443 12.92 17.35 8.68
N THR A 444 13.38 18.49 9.19
CA THR A 444 12.73 19.79 8.96
C THR A 444 12.70 20.11 7.48
N GLY A 445 11.56 20.61 6.98
CA GLY A 445 11.34 20.90 5.56
C GLY A 445 10.77 19.72 4.77
N ASN A 446 10.89 18.48 5.27
CA ASN A 446 10.39 17.29 4.58
C ASN A 446 8.96 16.93 5.01
N ASN A 447 8.05 16.81 4.04
CA ASN A 447 6.66 16.40 4.23
C ASN A 447 6.22 15.48 3.08
N ASN A 448 5.25 14.61 3.32
CA ASN A 448 4.61 13.80 2.29
C ASN A 448 3.12 13.66 2.58
N ASN A 449 2.27 13.98 1.61
CA ASN A 449 0.82 13.85 1.71
C ASN A 449 0.32 12.91 0.61
N ARG A 450 -0.59 12.00 0.96
CA ARG A 450 -1.18 11.06 0.01
C ARG A 450 -2.69 11.09 0.11
N ILE A 451 -3.36 11.16 -1.02
CA ILE A 451 -4.80 10.93 -1.16
C ILE A 451 -4.97 9.64 -1.94
N THR A 452 -5.82 8.73 -1.44
CA THR A 452 -6.16 7.47 -2.10
C THR A 452 -7.66 7.38 -2.27
N LEU A 453 -8.13 7.08 -3.47
CA LEU A 453 -9.51 6.72 -3.75
C LEU A 453 -9.51 5.33 -4.37
N ASN A 454 -10.42 4.48 -3.92
CA ASN A 454 -10.59 3.14 -4.47
C ASN A 454 -12.07 2.86 -4.67
N ALA A 455 -12.41 2.26 -5.80
CA ALA A 455 -13.75 1.82 -6.11
C ALA A 455 -13.67 0.44 -6.75
N ASN A 456 -14.40 -0.52 -6.21
CA ASN A 456 -14.54 -1.88 -6.71
C ASN A 456 -16.02 -2.19 -6.85
N TYR A 457 -16.40 -2.74 -8.00
CA TYR A 457 -17.78 -3.10 -8.30
C TYR A 457 -17.82 -4.44 -9.02
N ASN A 458 -18.55 -5.40 -8.46
CA ASN A 458 -18.86 -6.66 -9.10
C ASN A 458 -20.34 -6.71 -9.46
N PHE A 459 -20.63 -7.10 -10.69
CA PHE A 459 -21.97 -7.26 -11.22
C PHE A 459 -22.20 -8.70 -11.67
N PHE A 460 -23.35 -9.24 -11.31
CA PHE A 460 -23.78 -10.61 -11.62
C PHE A 460 -25.07 -10.57 -12.44
N PRO A 461 -24.98 -10.22 -13.74
CA PRO A 461 -26.14 -10.06 -14.61
C PRO A 461 -26.93 -11.36 -14.78
N LEU A 462 -26.22 -12.49 -14.83
CA LEU A 462 -26.74 -13.83 -15.07
C LEU A 462 -26.11 -14.81 -14.09
N LYS A 463 -26.77 -15.94 -13.84
CA LYS A 463 -26.21 -17.00 -13.00
C LYS A 463 -24.89 -17.50 -13.62
N GLY A 464 -23.82 -17.48 -12.85
CA GLY A 464 -22.49 -17.92 -13.29
C GLY A 464 -21.68 -16.88 -14.06
N LEU A 465 -22.24 -15.72 -14.40
CA LEU A 465 -21.50 -14.62 -15.02
C LEU A 465 -21.20 -13.52 -13.98
N GLN A 466 -19.93 -13.16 -13.85
CA GLN A 466 -19.45 -12.04 -13.06
C GLN A 466 -18.70 -11.08 -13.97
N VAL A 467 -19.03 -9.79 -13.89
CA VAL A 467 -18.28 -8.69 -14.48
C VAL A 467 -17.75 -7.83 -13.34
N SER A 468 -16.44 -7.60 -13.30
CA SER A 468 -15.78 -6.82 -12.27
C SER A 468 -15.16 -5.58 -12.88
N ALA A 469 -15.33 -4.43 -12.23
CA ALA A 469 -14.63 -3.19 -12.54
C ALA A 469 -14.02 -2.64 -11.26
N ALA A 470 -12.77 -2.20 -11.32
CA ALA A 470 -12.12 -1.50 -10.23
C ALA A 470 -11.35 -0.28 -10.74
N VAL A 471 -11.38 0.79 -9.97
CA VAL A 471 -10.63 2.03 -10.23
C VAL A 471 -9.91 2.43 -8.96
N ASN A 472 -8.63 2.70 -9.07
CA ASN A 472 -7.81 3.24 -8.00
C ASN A 472 -7.13 4.52 -8.49
N TYR A 473 -7.22 5.56 -7.66
CA TYR A 473 -6.57 6.84 -7.86
C TYR A 473 -5.71 7.13 -6.65
N ILE A 474 -4.43 7.37 -6.87
CA ILE A 474 -3.49 7.78 -5.81
C ILE A 474 -2.83 9.06 -6.25
N GLN A 475 -2.81 10.05 -5.36
CA GLN A 475 -2.04 11.27 -5.54
C GLN A 475 -1.10 11.45 -4.36
N THR A 476 0.18 11.63 -4.65
CA THR A 476 1.19 11.99 -3.67
C THR A 476 1.73 13.38 -3.95
N LYS A 477 1.97 14.14 -2.89
CA LYS A 477 2.68 15.42 -2.92
C LYS A 477 3.73 15.40 -1.83
N SER A 478 4.98 15.64 -2.21
CA SER A 478 6.10 15.63 -1.29
C SER A 478 6.85 16.96 -1.35
N ASN A 479 7.39 17.37 -0.21
CA ASN A 479 8.42 18.39 -0.13
C ASN A 479 9.67 17.72 0.43
N ALA A 480 10.81 17.93 -0.21
CA ALA A 480 12.10 17.36 0.16
C ALA A 480 13.12 18.47 0.43
N ASN A 481 12.73 19.46 1.24
CA ASN A 481 13.49 20.70 1.46
C ASN A 481 14.62 20.57 2.49
N SER A 482 14.74 19.43 3.19
CA SER A 482 15.79 19.28 4.19
C SER A 482 17.17 19.29 3.55
N THR A 483 18.03 20.19 4.02
CA THR A 483 19.43 20.32 3.58
C THR A 483 20.42 19.68 4.55
N ALA A 484 19.94 18.87 5.52
CA ALA A 484 20.77 18.21 6.53
C ALA A 484 21.84 17.27 5.94
N ALA A 485 21.58 16.70 4.75
CA ALA A 485 22.56 15.88 4.04
C ALA A 485 23.80 16.69 3.61
N ASN A 486 23.62 17.98 3.33
CA ASN A 486 24.70 18.89 2.93
C ASN A 486 25.58 19.37 4.10
N THR A 487 25.29 18.91 5.31
CA THR A 487 25.98 19.25 6.56
C THR A 487 26.53 17.99 7.25
N THR A 488 26.82 16.94 6.50
CA THR A 488 27.38 15.69 7.05
C THR A 488 28.88 15.82 7.28
N VAL A 489 29.35 15.31 8.43
CA VAL A 489 30.78 15.30 8.79
C VAL A 489 31.48 14.14 8.07
N GLY A 490 32.63 14.42 7.43
CA GLY A 490 33.50 13.37 6.85
C GLY A 490 33.04 12.78 5.49
N GLY A 491 32.16 13.46 4.75
CA GLY A 491 31.77 13.06 3.38
C GLY A 491 32.89 13.22 2.34
N PRO A 492 32.72 12.69 1.10
CA PRO A 492 33.70 12.86 0.02
C PRO A 492 33.94 14.35 -0.28
N TYR A 493 35.19 14.68 -0.65
CA TYR A 493 35.90 15.98 -0.78
C TYR A 493 35.14 17.31 -1.05
N VAL A 494 33.85 17.31 -1.37
CA VAL A 494 33.03 18.48 -1.71
C VAL A 494 31.90 18.81 -0.71
N ASN A 495 31.54 17.90 0.19
CA ASN A 495 30.39 18.04 1.12
C ASN A 495 30.74 17.66 2.58
N PHE A 496 31.89 18.07 3.09
CA PHE A 496 32.21 17.84 4.51
C PHE A 496 31.99 19.12 5.34
N THR A 497 31.38 18.96 6.51
CA THR A 497 31.38 19.94 7.59
C THR A 497 32.32 19.45 8.71
N PHE A 498 32.84 20.34 9.54
CA PHE A 498 33.64 19.94 10.71
C PHE A 498 32.74 19.65 11.92
N PRO A 499 33.15 18.77 12.86
CA PRO A 499 32.29 18.35 13.97
C PRO A 499 31.97 19.46 14.99
N TYR A 500 32.67 20.59 14.90
CA TYR A 500 32.54 21.78 15.75
C TYR A 500 31.89 22.97 15.02
N GLU A 501 31.30 22.78 13.84
CA GLU A 501 30.61 23.87 13.13
C GLU A 501 29.33 24.29 13.86
N SER A 502 29.08 25.61 13.86
CA SER A 502 27.89 26.23 14.41
C SER A 502 27.05 26.86 13.30
N PHE A 503 25.76 26.55 13.26
CA PHE A 503 24.88 26.97 12.17
C PHE A 503 24.13 28.26 12.48
N ALA A 504 24.19 28.72 13.73
CA ALA A 504 23.65 30.00 14.14
C ALA A 504 24.56 30.72 15.15
N ASP A 505 24.50 32.05 15.16
CA ASP A 505 25.14 32.86 16.19
C ASP A 505 24.39 32.76 17.54
N ALA A 506 24.89 33.45 18.57
CA ALA A 506 24.27 33.46 19.89
C ALA A 506 22.83 34.01 19.92
N ASN A 507 22.44 34.78 18.90
CA ASN A 507 21.10 35.35 18.73
C ASN A 507 20.19 34.47 17.85
N GLY A 508 20.71 33.36 17.30
CA GLY A 508 19.97 32.47 16.41
C GLY A 508 19.99 32.88 14.93
N ASN A 509 20.82 33.85 14.54
CA ASN A 509 20.97 34.23 13.13
C ASN A 509 21.85 33.22 12.39
N PRO A 510 21.58 32.92 11.11
CA PRO A 510 22.38 31.99 10.30
C PRO A 510 23.88 32.33 10.27
N SER A 511 24.72 31.37 10.64
CA SER A 511 26.18 31.48 10.57
C SER A 511 26.72 30.86 9.28
N ALA A 512 27.74 31.50 8.71
CA ALA A 512 28.46 30.96 7.56
C ALA A 512 29.49 29.93 8.03
N ILE A 513 29.60 28.84 7.27
CA ILE A 513 30.59 27.78 7.50
C ILE A 513 31.49 27.62 6.28
N VAL A 514 32.61 26.94 6.45
CA VAL A 514 33.52 26.67 5.32
C VAL A 514 32.89 25.63 4.39
N LYS A 515 32.78 25.94 3.09
CA LYS A 515 32.27 25.00 2.08
C LYS A 515 32.86 25.26 0.71
N SER A 516 33.40 24.22 0.09
CA SER A 516 33.95 24.18 -1.29
C SER A 516 35.16 25.10 -1.58
N LEU A 517 35.25 26.25 -0.91
CA LEU A 517 36.35 27.22 -1.00
C LEU A 517 36.86 27.58 0.39
N ASN A 518 38.07 28.13 0.46
CA ASN A 518 38.59 28.76 1.65
C ASN A 518 37.65 29.87 2.15
N TYR A 519 37.44 29.94 3.47
CA TYR A 519 36.52 30.90 4.08
C TYR A 519 36.95 32.36 3.87
N ASP A 520 38.23 32.67 4.03
CA ASP A 520 38.74 34.03 3.87
C ASP A 520 38.70 34.46 2.40
N PHE A 521 38.95 33.54 1.47
CA PHE A 521 38.74 33.80 0.04
C PHE A 521 37.27 34.10 -0.25
N ALA A 522 36.35 33.23 0.18
CA ALA A 522 34.91 33.41 -0.05
C ALA A 522 34.38 34.71 0.55
N LYS A 523 34.85 35.08 1.76
CA LYS A 523 34.51 36.33 2.44
C LYS A 523 35.02 37.57 1.68
N ASN A 524 36.22 37.51 1.12
CA ASN A 524 36.81 38.63 0.39
C ASN A 524 36.38 38.69 -1.10
N ALA A 525 35.83 37.61 -1.65
CA ALA A 525 35.38 37.54 -3.04
C ALA A 525 34.38 38.65 -3.39
N GLN A 526 33.51 39.04 -2.46
CA GLN A 526 32.56 40.14 -2.69
C GLN A 526 33.26 41.49 -2.96
N GLN A 527 34.42 41.72 -2.35
CA GLN A 527 35.22 42.93 -2.59
C GLN A 527 35.82 42.95 -4.00
N GLN A 528 35.93 41.78 -4.63
CA GLN A 528 36.39 41.61 -6.01
C GLN A 528 35.24 41.70 -7.03
N GLY A 529 34.01 41.95 -6.57
CA GLY A 529 32.81 42.11 -7.40
C GLY A 529 31.97 40.84 -7.57
N TYR A 530 32.36 39.71 -6.97
CA TYR A 530 31.57 38.47 -6.96
C TYR A 530 30.33 38.59 -6.06
N LEU A 531 29.35 37.72 -6.27
CA LEU A 531 28.23 37.52 -5.33
C LEU A 531 28.72 36.86 -4.03
N ASP A 532 27.89 36.92 -2.99
CA ASP A 532 28.18 36.26 -1.70
C ASP A 532 28.43 34.75 -1.88
N TRP A 533 29.66 34.32 -1.61
CA TRP A 533 30.09 32.94 -1.74
C TRP A 533 30.08 32.18 -0.42
N LEU A 534 29.59 32.78 0.65
CA LEU A 534 29.48 32.13 1.94
C LEU A 534 28.29 31.15 1.97
N TYR A 535 28.53 29.96 2.51
CA TYR A 535 27.50 28.96 2.71
C TYR A 535 26.92 29.04 4.12
N ARG A 536 25.61 29.25 4.22
CA ARG A 536 24.88 29.36 5.48
C ARG A 536 23.82 28.26 5.55
N PRO A 537 24.04 27.16 6.29
CA PRO A 537 23.15 25.99 6.28
C PRO A 537 21.68 26.31 6.59
N LEU A 538 21.42 27.23 7.54
CA LEU A 538 20.06 27.62 7.89
C LEU A 538 19.36 28.44 6.80
N ASP A 539 20.10 29.26 6.05
CA ASP A 539 19.51 29.97 4.90
C ASP A 539 19.18 29.00 3.77
N GLU A 540 20.04 28.01 3.53
CA GLU A 540 19.75 26.98 2.54
C GLU A 540 18.52 26.16 2.93
N LEU A 541 18.35 25.81 4.21
CA LEU A 541 17.15 25.13 4.69
C LEU A 541 15.88 25.99 4.50
N ARG A 542 15.98 27.31 4.68
CA ARG A 542 14.85 28.25 4.51
C ARG A 542 14.51 28.50 3.05
N ASN A 543 15.51 28.55 2.18
CA ASN A 543 15.35 28.82 0.74
C ASN A 543 15.11 27.55 -0.09
N ALA A 544 15.32 26.37 0.47
CA ALA A 544 15.10 25.10 -0.21
C ALA A 544 13.64 24.94 -0.62
N ASP A 545 13.43 24.59 -1.89
CA ASP A 545 12.13 24.48 -2.52
C ASP A 545 12.15 23.34 -3.54
N ASN A 546 12.14 22.13 -2.99
CA ASN A 546 12.15 20.88 -3.73
C ASN A 546 10.81 20.19 -3.53
N THR A 547 9.99 20.20 -4.57
CA THR A 547 8.62 19.69 -4.56
C THR A 547 8.48 18.54 -5.55
N GLY A 548 7.75 17.51 -5.13
CA GLY A 548 7.40 16.37 -5.97
C GLY A 548 5.91 16.16 -5.98
N SER A 549 5.37 15.73 -7.11
CA SER A 549 4.00 15.25 -7.21
C SER A 549 3.93 14.02 -8.10
N SER A 550 3.07 13.07 -7.73
CA SER A 550 2.76 11.92 -8.57
C SER A 550 1.27 11.64 -8.53
N VAL A 551 0.74 11.24 -9.67
CA VAL A 551 -0.63 10.75 -9.82
C VAL A 551 -0.57 9.38 -10.46
N GLU A 552 -1.25 8.41 -9.86
CA GLU A 552 -1.37 7.04 -10.33
C GLU A 552 -2.85 6.73 -10.52
N ASN A 553 -3.20 6.26 -11.72
CA ASN A 553 -4.53 5.79 -12.06
C ASN A 553 -4.43 4.34 -12.48
N ARG A 554 -5.19 3.46 -11.83
CA ARG A 554 -5.27 2.04 -12.18
C ARG A 554 -6.71 1.63 -12.39
N ILE A 555 -6.97 0.99 -13.53
CA ILE A 555 -8.29 0.51 -13.92
C ILE A 555 -8.20 -0.98 -14.19
N ASN A 556 -8.98 -1.77 -13.47
CA ASN A 556 -9.12 -3.21 -13.69
C ASN A 556 -10.51 -3.50 -14.25
N VAL A 557 -10.59 -4.29 -15.31
CA VAL A 557 -11.84 -4.83 -15.84
C VAL A 557 -11.68 -6.33 -15.99
N GLY A 558 -12.70 -7.08 -15.59
CA GLY A 558 -12.67 -8.53 -15.65
C GLY A 558 -14.03 -9.11 -15.93
N THR A 559 -14.05 -10.25 -16.59
CA THR A 559 -15.24 -11.08 -16.75
C THR A 559 -14.87 -12.51 -16.42
N GLN A 560 -15.72 -13.17 -15.64
CA GLN A 560 -15.62 -14.59 -15.34
C GLN A 560 -16.97 -15.25 -15.61
N TYR A 561 -16.95 -16.35 -16.35
CA TYR A 561 -18.13 -17.14 -16.65
C TYR A 561 -17.92 -18.60 -16.25
N ARG A 562 -18.86 -19.11 -15.44
CA ARG A 562 -18.92 -20.51 -15.05
C ARG A 562 -19.73 -21.31 -16.07
N LEU A 563 -19.06 -22.00 -16.98
CA LEU A 563 -19.74 -22.81 -18.02
C LEU A 563 -20.48 -23.99 -17.41
N ILE A 564 -19.77 -24.74 -16.56
CA ILE A 564 -20.30 -25.86 -15.80
C ILE A 564 -19.76 -25.77 -14.38
N ALA A 565 -20.41 -26.44 -13.42
CA ALA A 565 -19.93 -26.41 -12.05
C ALA A 565 -18.49 -26.95 -11.98
N GLY A 566 -17.60 -26.13 -11.42
CA GLY A 566 -16.17 -26.38 -11.34
C GLY A 566 -15.34 -25.93 -12.54
N LEU A 567 -15.92 -25.47 -13.66
CA LEU A 567 -15.19 -24.93 -14.82
C LEU A 567 -15.52 -23.44 -15.03
N ASP A 568 -14.52 -22.59 -14.83
CA ASP A 568 -14.61 -21.14 -14.99
C ASP A 568 -13.68 -20.68 -16.13
N ILE A 569 -14.19 -19.82 -17.01
CA ILE A 569 -13.38 -19.08 -18.00
C ILE A 569 -13.34 -17.62 -17.57
N SER A 570 -12.16 -17.00 -17.60
CA SER A 570 -12.00 -15.60 -17.24
C SER A 570 -11.10 -14.84 -18.19
N VAL A 571 -11.46 -13.58 -18.41
CA VAL A 571 -10.64 -12.60 -19.13
C VAL A 571 -10.52 -11.38 -18.22
N LYS A 572 -9.29 -10.93 -17.98
CA LYS A 572 -8.98 -9.79 -17.13
C LYS A 572 -8.05 -8.83 -17.86
N TYR A 573 -8.24 -7.55 -17.66
CA TYR A 573 -7.44 -6.49 -18.21
C TYR A 573 -7.17 -5.44 -17.12
N GLN A 574 -5.94 -4.95 -17.07
CA GLN A 574 -5.51 -3.86 -16.21
C GLN A 574 -4.79 -2.80 -17.05
N PHE A 575 -5.17 -1.55 -16.81
CA PHE A 575 -4.50 -0.36 -17.31
C PHE A 575 -3.96 0.44 -16.12
N GLU A 576 -2.72 0.87 -16.20
CA GLU A 576 -2.08 1.72 -15.20
C GLU A 576 -1.39 2.90 -15.88
N LYS A 577 -1.61 4.10 -15.35
CA LYS A 577 -0.93 5.32 -15.77
C LYS A 577 -0.43 6.07 -14.55
N GLN A 578 0.89 6.16 -14.44
CA GLN A 578 1.56 7.03 -13.47
C GLN A 578 2.17 8.22 -14.20
N THR A 579 2.02 9.39 -13.60
CA THR A 579 2.69 10.63 -14.02
C THR A 579 3.30 11.28 -12.80
N SER A 580 4.59 11.59 -12.86
CA SER A 580 5.32 12.25 -11.79
C SER A 580 5.99 13.50 -12.31
N ASN A 581 6.05 14.54 -11.47
CA ASN A 581 6.83 15.75 -11.71
C ASN A 581 7.63 16.04 -10.43
N ALA A 582 8.87 16.46 -10.60
CA ALA A 582 9.74 16.94 -9.53
C ALA A 582 10.36 18.27 -9.97
N ASP A 583 10.14 19.29 -9.16
CA ASP A 583 10.64 20.65 -9.35
C ASP A 583 11.57 20.99 -8.19
N ASN A 584 12.80 21.37 -8.53
CA ASN A 584 13.80 21.86 -7.57
C ASN A 584 14.17 23.29 -7.96
N TYR A 585 13.65 24.24 -7.18
CA TYR A 585 13.83 25.66 -7.41
C TYR A 585 14.93 26.23 -6.52
N TYR A 586 15.96 26.77 -7.17
CA TYR A 586 17.04 27.49 -6.53
C TYR A 586 16.82 28.99 -6.70
N SER A 587 16.39 29.65 -5.62
CA SER A 587 16.27 31.12 -5.63
C SER A 587 17.66 31.78 -5.78
N PRO A 588 17.72 33.07 -6.17
CA PRO A 588 18.99 33.83 -6.21
C PRO A 588 19.73 33.86 -4.86
N ALA A 589 19.01 33.63 -3.76
CA ALA A 589 19.55 33.62 -2.40
C ALA A 589 20.16 32.27 -1.98
N THR A 590 20.06 31.22 -2.81
CA THR A 590 20.71 29.93 -2.52
C THR A 590 22.19 29.97 -2.88
N PHE A 591 23.01 29.22 -2.13
CA PHE A 591 24.43 29.07 -2.44
C PHE A 591 24.62 28.46 -3.83
N TYR A 592 23.78 27.50 -4.24
CA TYR A 592 23.88 26.88 -5.57
C TYR A 592 23.82 27.92 -6.70
N THR A 593 22.83 28.81 -6.68
CA THR A 593 22.69 29.87 -7.69
C THR A 593 23.86 30.84 -7.63
N ARG A 594 24.19 31.38 -6.44
CA ARG A 594 25.30 32.34 -6.30
C ARG A 594 26.64 31.74 -6.74
N ASN A 595 26.91 30.50 -6.35
CA ASN A 595 28.12 29.77 -6.72
C ASN A 595 28.19 29.59 -8.23
N LEU A 596 27.11 29.15 -8.88
CA LEU A 596 27.11 28.93 -10.32
C LEU A 596 27.28 30.24 -11.10
N VAL A 597 26.60 31.32 -10.68
CA VAL A 597 26.76 32.66 -11.28
C VAL A 597 28.21 33.14 -11.14
N ASN A 598 28.81 33.01 -9.95
CA ASN A 598 30.21 33.37 -9.71
C ASN A 598 31.18 32.53 -10.56
N GLN A 599 30.95 31.21 -10.66
CA GLN A 599 31.79 30.32 -11.44
C GLN A 599 31.84 30.73 -12.91
N TYR A 600 30.73 31.16 -13.50
CA TYR A 600 30.65 31.54 -14.91
C TYR A 600 30.89 33.04 -15.17
N ALA A 601 31.04 33.86 -14.13
CA ALA A 601 31.21 35.31 -14.26
C ALA A 601 32.45 35.68 -15.10
N GLN A 602 32.28 36.51 -16.13
CA GLN A 602 33.37 36.95 -17.01
C GLN A 602 33.78 38.40 -16.65
N PRO A 603 35.03 38.65 -16.20
CA PRO A 603 35.45 39.97 -15.79
C PRO A 603 35.56 40.92 -17.00
N ASN A 604 34.96 42.11 -16.89
CA ASN A 604 34.95 43.13 -17.95
C ASN A 604 36.15 44.10 -17.89
N GLY A 605 37.15 43.83 -17.04
CA GLY A 605 38.36 44.65 -16.88
C GLY A 605 38.17 45.98 -16.12
N ASN A 606 36.93 46.37 -15.81
CA ASN A 606 36.58 47.59 -15.06
C ASN A 606 36.06 47.29 -13.64
N GLY A 607 36.24 46.07 -13.15
CA GLY A 607 35.69 45.60 -11.87
C GLY A 607 34.22 45.14 -11.91
N SER A 608 33.56 45.17 -13.07
CA SER A 608 32.25 44.55 -13.28
C SER A 608 32.35 43.19 -13.96
N PHE A 609 31.33 42.36 -13.80
CA PHE A 609 31.22 41.06 -14.46
C PHE A 609 30.08 41.04 -15.48
N THR A 610 30.33 40.36 -16.60
CA THR A 610 29.26 39.83 -17.44
C THR A 610 28.87 38.46 -16.90
N TYR A 611 27.57 38.19 -16.77
CA TYR A 611 27.07 36.95 -16.21
C TYR A 611 26.39 36.09 -17.30
N PRO A 612 27.10 35.10 -17.87
CA PRO A 612 26.50 34.12 -18.79
C PRO A 612 25.34 33.34 -18.14
N VAL A 613 25.43 33.09 -16.84
CA VAL A 613 24.33 32.57 -16.02
C VAL A 613 23.69 33.75 -15.30
N PRO A 614 22.41 34.08 -15.53
CA PRO A 614 21.75 35.23 -14.91
C PRO A 614 21.63 35.05 -13.40
N ASN A 615 21.75 36.14 -12.65
CA ASN A 615 21.53 36.18 -11.20
C ASN A 615 20.02 36.22 -10.87
N GLU A 616 19.32 35.19 -11.32
CA GLU A 616 17.88 34.99 -11.17
C GLU A 616 17.60 33.55 -10.71
N GLY A 617 16.34 33.17 -10.56
CA GLY A 617 15.99 31.81 -10.14
C GLY A 617 16.43 30.75 -11.15
N ILE A 618 16.81 29.57 -10.65
CA ILE A 618 17.12 28.40 -11.48
C ILE A 618 16.14 27.30 -11.11
N LEU A 619 15.38 26.81 -12.09
CA LEU A 619 14.45 25.71 -11.91
C LEU A 619 14.99 24.45 -12.59
N GLN A 620 15.22 23.39 -11.83
CA GLN A 620 15.46 22.06 -12.37
C GLN A 620 14.16 21.27 -12.33
N GLN A 621 13.75 20.72 -13.47
CA GLN A 621 12.53 19.93 -13.60
C GLN A 621 12.84 18.52 -14.05
N SER A 622 12.07 17.57 -13.54
CA SER A 622 12.06 16.18 -13.99
C SER A 622 10.63 15.68 -14.07
N ASP A 623 10.22 15.25 -15.25
CA ASP A 623 8.92 14.67 -15.53
C ASP A 623 9.09 13.18 -15.85
N GLY A 624 8.21 12.36 -15.30
CA GLY A 624 8.18 10.92 -15.52
C GLY A 624 6.77 10.46 -15.88
N SER A 625 6.67 9.45 -16.74
CA SER A 625 5.42 8.74 -16.94
C SER A 625 5.63 7.25 -17.16
N LEU A 626 4.81 6.44 -16.50
CA LEU A 626 4.71 5.00 -16.73
C LEU A 626 3.31 4.71 -17.26
N THR A 627 3.23 3.98 -18.38
CA THR A 627 1.98 3.45 -18.92
C THR A 627 2.09 1.94 -19.02
N SER A 628 1.26 1.22 -18.28
CA SER A 628 1.26 -0.24 -18.22
C SER A 628 -0.07 -0.83 -18.64
N HIS A 629 -0.01 -1.92 -19.39
CA HIS A 629 -1.14 -2.70 -19.85
C HIS A 629 -0.88 -4.17 -19.52
N HIS A 630 -1.83 -4.83 -18.87
CA HIS A 630 -1.80 -6.27 -18.62
C HIS A 630 -3.11 -6.89 -19.07
N ALA A 631 -3.04 -7.97 -19.86
CA ALA A 631 -4.20 -8.75 -20.27
C ALA A 631 -3.96 -10.23 -19.97
N ARG A 632 -4.96 -10.89 -19.38
CA ARG A 632 -4.92 -12.33 -19.07
C ARG A 632 -6.20 -13.02 -19.53
N GLY A 633 -6.04 -14.12 -20.25
CA GLY A 633 -7.08 -15.13 -20.47
C GLY A 633 -6.75 -16.39 -19.69
N GLN A 634 -7.71 -16.93 -18.93
CA GLN A 634 -7.50 -18.09 -18.06
C GLN A 634 -8.72 -19.01 -18.02
N ILE A 635 -8.47 -20.31 -18.07
CA ILE A 635 -9.45 -21.37 -17.82
C ILE A 635 -9.06 -22.06 -16.50
N SER A 636 -10.03 -22.25 -15.63
CA SER A 636 -9.87 -22.86 -14.32
C SER A 636 -10.85 -24.02 -14.14
N PHE A 637 -10.38 -25.17 -13.70
CA PHE A 637 -11.16 -26.35 -13.40
C PHE A 637 -10.87 -26.84 -11.97
N ASP A 638 -11.87 -26.90 -11.08
CA ASP A 638 -11.74 -27.48 -9.74
C ASP A 638 -12.96 -28.37 -9.44
N ARG A 639 -12.72 -29.68 -9.32
CA ARG A 639 -13.75 -30.68 -9.05
C ARG A 639 -13.22 -31.87 -8.28
N GLU A 640 -14.14 -32.56 -7.62
CA GLU A 640 -13.96 -33.91 -7.09
C GLU A 640 -14.68 -34.91 -8.02
N PRO A 641 -14.01 -35.41 -9.08
CA PRO A 641 -14.63 -36.35 -10.04
C PRO A 641 -15.05 -37.70 -9.43
N ALA A 642 -14.37 -38.15 -8.38
CA ALA A 642 -14.70 -39.37 -7.64
C ALA A 642 -14.44 -39.13 -6.14
N ALA A 643 -15.10 -39.89 -5.27
CA ALA A 643 -14.97 -39.73 -3.82
C ALA A 643 -13.50 -39.80 -3.39
N GLY A 644 -13.02 -38.73 -2.75
CA GLY A 644 -11.63 -38.60 -2.33
C GLY A 644 -10.64 -38.25 -3.43
N HIS A 645 -11.06 -38.05 -4.68
CA HIS A 645 -10.18 -37.63 -5.78
C HIS A 645 -10.52 -36.21 -6.20
N ARG A 646 -9.70 -35.24 -5.83
CA ARG A 646 -9.89 -33.83 -6.22
C ARG A 646 -8.83 -33.39 -7.21
N VAL A 647 -9.27 -32.74 -8.29
CA VAL A 647 -8.44 -32.22 -9.36
C VAL A 647 -8.68 -30.72 -9.48
N SER A 648 -7.59 -29.95 -9.50
CA SER A 648 -7.58 -28.50 -9.71
C SER A 648 -6.60 -28.17 -10.82
N VAL A 649 -7.02 -27.48 -11.88
CA VAL A 649 -6.20 -27.17 -13.04
C VAL A 649 -6.48 -25.74 -13.49
N ILE A 650 -5.43 -24.97 -13.75
CA ILE A 650 -5.51 -23.68 -14.42
C ILE A 650 -4.57 -23.67 -15.63
N ILE A 651 -5.04 -23.08 -16.72
CA ILE A 651 -4.24 -22.83 -17.93
C ILE A 651 -4.57 -21.44 -18.47
N GLY A 652 -3.60 -20.76 -19.04
CA GLY A 652 -3.85 -19.42 -19.58
C GLY A 652 -2.67 -18.80 -20.31
N SER A 653 -2.93 -17.58 -20.78
CA SER A 653 -1.94 -16.75 -21.44
C SER A 653 -2.03 -15.32 -20.93
N GLU A 654 -0.90 -14.62 -20.97
CA GLU A 654 -0.78 -13.23 -20.57
C GLU A 654 0.02 -12.44 -21.59
N ILE A 655 -0.35 -11.18 -21.72
CA ILE A 655 0.41 -10.17 -22.47
C ILE A 655 0.55 -8.97 -21.56
N SER A 656 1.77 -8.44 -21.45
CA SER A 656 2.03 -7.20 -20.74
C SER A 656 2.94 -6.26 -21.50
N SER A 657 2.69 -4.96 -21.31
CA SER A 657 3.46 -3.88 -21.90
C SER A 657 3.60 -2.75 -20.89
N ALA A 658 4.82 -2.41 -20.49
CA ALA A 658 5.12 -1.26 -19.66
C ALA A 658 6.07 -0.33 -20.41
N ILE A 659 5.69 0.95 -20.52
CA ILE A 659 6.48 2.00 -21.16
C ILE A 659 6.74 3.09 -20.13
N THR A 660 8.02 3.35 -19.85
CA THR A 660 8.46 4.43 -18.97
C THR A 660 9.13 5.51 -19.81
N GLU A 661 8.71 6.76 -19.66
CA GLU A 661 9.30 7.93 -20.29
C GLU A 661 9.76 8.89 -19.19
N SER A 662 10.98 9.41 -19.28
CA SER A 662 11.49 10.43 -18.37
C SER A 662 12.09 11.59 -19.14
N ARG A 663 11.93 12.80 -18.60
CA ARG A 663 12.44 14.05 -19.18
C ARG A 663 13.00 14.90 -18.07
N SER A 664 14.15 15.51 -18.27
CA SER A 664 14.71 16.46 -17.32
C SER A 664 15.28 17.67 -18.02
N GLY A 665 15.36 18.80 -17.32
CA GLY A 665 15.97 20.02 -17.84
C GLY A 665 16.18 21.09 -16.78
N THR A 666 17.03 22.06 -17.09
CA THR A 666 17.28 23.24 -16.26
C THR A 666 16.85 24.51 -16.99
N VAL A 667 16.03 25.31 -16.33
CA VAL A 667 15.60 26.64 -16.77
C VAL A 667 16.31 27.69 -15.92
N TYR A 668 17.15 28.49 -16.56
CA TYR A 668 17.81 29.64 -15.95
C TYR A 668 16.95 30.90 -16.12
N GLY A 669 17.09 31.89 -15.24
CA GLY A 669 16.29 33.12 -15.34
C GLY A 669 14.81 32.90 -15.02
N TYR A 670 14.50 31.91 -14.19
CA TYR A 670 13.13 31.55 -13.86
C TYR A 670 12.59 32.44 -12.74
N ASP A 671 11.56 33.23 -13.06
CA ASP A 671 10.78 33.97 -12.10
C ASP A 671 9.60 33.12 -11.63
N LYS A 672 9.63 32.70 -10.35
CA LYS A 672 8.60 31.84 -9.76
C LYS A 672 7.24 32.53 -9.62
N ALA A 673 7.20 33.85 -9.43
CA ALA A 673 5.96 34.58 -9.21
C ALA A 673 5.14 34.70 -10.50
N THR A 674 5.81 34.92 -11.63
CA THR A 674 5.21 35.04 -12.97
C THR A 674 5.22 33.71 -13.74
N ARG A 675 6.01 32.73 -13.29
CA ARG A 675 6.28 31.45 -13.97
C ARG A 675 6.84 31.63 -15.38
N SER A 676 7.78 32.56 -15.52
CA SER A 676 8.37 32.90 -16.81
C SER A 676 9.91 32.84 -16.75
N SER A 677 10.53 32.67 -17.91
CA SER A 677 11.97 32.88 -18.10
C SER A 677 12.19 33.49 -19.48
N PHE A 678 12.96 34.57 -19.52
CA PHE A 678 13.32 35.29 -20.76
C PHE A 678 14.83 35.31 -21.00
N ALA A 679 15.62 34.70 -20.12
CA ALA A 679 17.06 34.68 -20.23
C ALA A 679 17.50 33.91 -21.47
N GLN A 680 18.30 34.55 -22.32
CA GLN A 680 18.95 33.90 -23.45
C GLN A 680 20.28 33.32 -22.97
N ILE A 681 20.35 32.00 -22.82
CA ILE A 681 21.55 31.30 -22.33
C ILE A 681 22.30 30.69 -23.51
N ASP A 682 23.60 30.96 -23.57
CA ASP A 682 24.50 30.27 -24.49
C ASP A 682 25.02 28.98 -23.85
N TYR A 683 24.43 27.85 -24.26
CA TYR A 683 24.84 26.52 -23.80
C TYR A 683 25.99 25.91 -24.62
N ALA A 684 26.38 26.53 -25.74
CA ALA A 684 27.35 25.96 -26.66
C ALA A 684 28.78 26.45 -26.37
N SER A 685 28.93 27.69 -25.92
CA SER A 685 30.24 28.26 -25.62
C SER A 685 30.86 27.68 -24.35
N TYR A 686 32.18 27.53 -24.38
CA TYR A 686 32.98 27.24 -23.20
C TYR A 686 33.35 28.56 -22.52
N PHE A 687 33.03 28.68 -21.23
CA PHE A 687 33.35 29.82 -20.40
C PHE A 687 34.49 29.47 -19.45
N ASN A 688 35.42 30.40 -19.26
CA ASN A 688 36.44 30.25 -18.22
C ASN A 688 35.76 30.29 -16.85
N LEU A 689 36.10 29.31 -16.01
CA LEU A 689 35.54 29.16 -14.67
C LEU A 689 36.34 29.98 -13.64
N ASN A 690 35.64 30.44 -12.60
CA ASN A 690 36.24 31.06 -11.42
C ASN A 690 35.94 30.21 -10.16
N PRO A 691 36.84 30.16 -9.17
CA PRO A 691 38.22 30.66 -9.20
C PRO A 691 39.19 29.62 -9.79
N GLU A 692 38.70 28.44 -10.16
CA GLU A 692 39.48 27.33 -10.70
C GLU A 692 39.77 27.52 -12.19
N SER A 693 41.04 27.53 -12.58
CA SER A 693 41.46 27.67 -13.98
C SER A 693 41.06 26.44 -14.80
N GLY A 694 39.99 26.58 -15.59
CA GLY A 694 39.44 25.61 -16.53
C GLY A 694 38.31 26.24 -17.33
N ALA A 695 37.79 25.57 -18.36
CA ALA A 695 36.66 26.06 -19.13
C ALA A 695 35.55 25.01 -19.23
N ALA A 696 34.29 25.42 -19.07
CA ALA A 696 33.13 24.53 -19.15
C ALA A 696 31.93 25.20 -19.83
N GLN A 697 31.01 24.38 -20.35
CA GLN A 697 29.72 24.82 -20.86
C GLN A 697 28.70 24.90 -19.72
N ILE A 698 27.75 25.82 -19.82
CA ILE A 698 26.64 25.92 -18.87
C ILE A 698 25.81 24.62 -18.91
N PRO A 699 25.57 23.95 -17.77
CA PRO A 699 24.90 22.66 -17.77
C PRO A 699 23.41 22.80 -18.12
N THR A 700 22.92 22.01 -19.07
CA THR A 700 21.48 21.99 -19.44
C THR A 700 20.67 21.03 -18.57
N ASN A 701 21.32 19.97 -18.07
CA ASN A 701 20.69 18.77 -17.50
C ASN A 701 19.53 18.24 -18.37
N LEU A 702 19.61 18.44 -19.69
CA LEU A 702 18.60 17.99 -20.63
C LEU A 702 18.72 16.49 -20.80
N GLY A 703 17.68 15.76 -20.39
CA GLY A 703 17.63 14.31 -20.48
C GLY A 703 16.30 13.87 -21.09
N PHE A 704 16.36 12.88 -21.98
CA PHE A 704 15.18 12.21 -22.51
C PHE A 704 15.43 10.71 -22.51
N GLU A 705 14.54 9.95 -21.87
CA GLU A 705 14.64 8.50 -21.82
C GLU A 705 13.28 7.88 -22.14
N LYS A 706 13.32 6.76 -22.87
CA LYS A 706 12.17 5.89 -23.07
C LYS A 706 12.59 4.44 -22.93
N LEU A 707 12.01 3.76 -21.96
CA LEU A 707 12.19 2.33 -21.72
C LEU A 707 10.90 1.60 -22.07
N THR A 708 11.03 0.43 -22.70
CA THR A 708 9.88 -0.36 -23.16
C THR A 708 10.10 -1.83 -22.81
N ASP A 709 9.18 -2.37 -22.04
CA ASP A 709 9.16 -3.75 -21.58
C ASP A 709 7.91 -4.45 -22.10
N HIS A 710 8.11 -5.54 -22.86
CA HIS A 710 7.03 -6.35 -23.39
C HIS A 710 7.21 -7.81 -22.99
N TYR A 711 6.13 -8.43 -22.52
CA TYR A 711 6.11 -9.85 -22.21
C TYR A 711 4.91 -10.56 -22.83
N ILE A 712 5.14 -11.78 -23.30
CA ILE A 712 4.09 -12.72 -23.68
C ILE A 712 4.38 -14.01 -22.96
N SER A 713 3.37 -14.55 -22.28
CA SER A 713 3.54 -15.69 -21.40
C SER A 713 2.42 -16.70 -21.53
N TYR A 714 2.77 -17.98 -21.39
CA TYR A 714 1.84 -19.09 -21.32
C TYR A 714 2.10 -19.87 -20.05
N PHE A 715 1.05 -20.20 -19.30
CA PHE A 715 1.18 -20.85 -18.01
C PHE A 715 0.15 -21.96 -17.82
N GLY A 716 0.52 -22.94 -17.00
CA GLY A 716 -0.34 -24.01 -16.55
C GLY A 716 0.03 -24.44 -15.13
N ASN A 717 -0.97 -24.77 -14.32
CA ASN A 717 -0.78 -25.36 -13.01
C ASN A 717 -1.85 -26.42 -12.78
N ALA A 718 -1.46 -27.56 -12.23
CA ALA A 718 -2.33 -28.66 -11.92
C ALA A 718 -2.01 -29.18 -10.51
N ALA A 719 -3.06 -29.46 -9.74
CA ALA A 719 -2.96 -30.07 -8.43
C ALA A 719 -3.96 -31.23 -8.33
N TYR A 720 -3.50 -32.31 -7.73
CA TYR A 720 -4.28 -33.52 -7.49
C TYR A 720 -4.18 -33.88 -6.01
N THR A 721 -5.32 -34.00 -5.35
CA THR A 721 -5.42 -34.37 -3.94
C THR A 721 -6.20 -35.67 -3.82
N TYR A 722 -5.58 -36.66 -3.18
CA TYR A 722 -6.18 -37.97 -2.90
C TYR A 722 -6.50 -38.11 -1.41
N LEU A 723 -7.75 -38.45 -1.09
CA LEU A 723 -8.36 -38.61 0.24
C LEU A 723 -8.14 -37.42 1.18
N ASP A 724 -7.92 -36.22 0.63
CA ASP A 724 -7.43 -35.04 1.36
C ASP A 724 -6.12 -35.25 2.14
N ARG A 725 -5.36 -36.31 1.82
CA ARG A 725 -4.12 -36.70 2.51
C ARG A 725 -2.88 -36.42 1.67
N TYR A 726 -2.91 -36.83 0.41
CA TYR A 726 -1.76 -36.75 -0.48
C TYR A 726 -2.05 -35.71 -1.56
N THR A 727 -1.27 -34.64 -1.59
CA THR A 727 -1.39 -33.61 -2.63
C THR A 727 -0.13 -33.58 -3.47
N PHE A 728 -0.31 -33.73 -4.78
CA PHE A 728 0.71 -33.47 -5.79
C PHE A 728 0.35 -32.21 -6.55
N SER A 729 1.32 -31.34 -6.81
CA SER A 729 1.14 -30.12 -7.59
C SER A 729 2.26 -29.97 -8.60
N PHE A 730 1.91 -29.55 -9.82
CA PHE A 730 2.84 -29.24 -10.90
C PHE A 730 2.51 -27.86 -11.47
N SER A 731 3.52 -27.04 -11.75
CA SER A 731 3.37 -25.82 -12.52
C SER A 731 4.37 -25.78 -13.66
N GLY A 732 3.96 -25.18 -14.77
CA GLY A 732 4.81 -24.91 -15.92
C GLY A 732 4.47 -23.54 -16.52
N ARG A 733 5.50 -22.81 -16.94
CA ARG A 733 5.36 -21.50 -17.57
C ARG A 733 6.43 -21.28 -18.62
N ILE A 734 6.08 -20.59 -19.69
CA ILE A 734 7.00 -20.12 -20.72
C ILE A 734 6.81 -18.62 -20.85
N ASP A 735 7.89 -17.87 -20.61
CA ASP A 735 7.92 -16.40 -20.72
C ASP A 735 8.76 -15.96 -21.91
N ARG A 736 8.28 -14.95 -22.65
CA ARG A 736 9.00 -14.28 -23.73
C ARG A 736 9.16 -12.78 -23.45
N SER A 737 10.32 -12.21 -23.77
CA SER A 737 10.57 -10.77 -23.61
C SER A 737 11.31 -10.14 -24.80
N ASN A 738 11.12 -8.83 -24.97
CA ASN A 738 11.85 -7.99 -25.94
C ASN A 738 13.29 -7.64 -25.52
N LEU A 739 13.70 -7.93 -24.28
CA LEU A 739 15.04 -7.59 -23.75
C LEU A 739 16.19 -8.43 -24.33
N PHE A 740 15.88 -9.59 -24.92
CA PHE A 740 16.88 -10.54 -25.42
C PHE A 740 17.01 -10.49 -26.96
N GLY A 741 18.23 -10.79 -27.45
CA GLY A 741 18.63 -10.67 -28.86
C GLY A 741 17.81 -11.52 -29.84
N VAL A 742 18.14 -11.42 -31.14
CA VAL A 742 17.32 -11.94 -32.25
C VAL A 742 17.14 -13.47 -32.23
N ALA A 743 18.04 -14.22 -31.59
CA ALA A 743 17.96 -15.68 -31.51
C ALA A 743 16.77 -16.14 -30.64
N THR A 744 15.77 -16.77 -31.27
CA THR A 744 14.49 -17.20 -30.66
C THR A 744 14.66 -18.05 -29.39
N ASN A 745 15.71 -18.88 -29.31
CA ASN A 745 15.99 -19.75 -28.15
C ASN A 745 16.39 -18.99 -26.88
N HIS A 746 16.82 -17.73 -27.00
CA HIS A 746 17.24 -16.90 -25.87
C HIS A 746 16.09 -16.01 -25.37
N LYS A 747 15.06 -15.82 -26.21
CA LYS A 747 13.87 -15.02 -25.86
C LYS A 747 12.88 -15.76 -24.96
N SER A 748 12.89 -17.10 -24.94
CA SER A 748 11.95 -17.91 -24.18
C SER A 748 12.64 -18.67 -23.05
N VAL A 749 12.05 -18.71 -21.85
CA VAL A 749 12.54 -19.59 -20.77
C VAL A 749 11.42 -20.46 -20.20
N PRO A 750 11.57 -21.80 -20.26
CA PRO A 750 10.67 -22.71 -19.57
C PRO A 750 11.00 -22.74 -18.08
N LEU A 751 9.99 -22.50 -17.26
CA LEU A 751 10.04 -22.58 -15.81
C LEU A 751 9.05 -23.64 -15.36
N TYR A 752 9.43 -24.42 -14.36
CA TYR A 752 8.56 -25.45 -13.80
C TYR A 752 8.81 -25.62 -12.31
N SER A 753 7.79 -26.12 -11.63
CA SER A 753 7.92 -26.56 -10.25
C SER A 753 7.04 -27.77 -9.98
N THR A 754 7.44 -28.55 -8.99
CA THR A 754 6.68 -29.66 -8.46
C THR A 754 6.61 -29.57 -6.95
N GLY A 755 5.51 -30.05 -6.37
CA GLY A 755 5.27 -30.07 -4.95
C GLY A 755 4.55 -31.34 -4.54
N LEU A 756 4.94 -31.86 -3.39
CA LEU A 756 4.32 -32.99 -2.71
C LEU A 756 3.94 -32.55 -1.30
N ALA A 757 2.76 -32.93 -0.84
CA ALA A 757 2.35 -32.75 0.54
C ALA A 757 1.62 -33.99 1.06
N TRP A 758 1.91 -34.34 2.30
CA TRP A 758 1.30 -35.45 3.04
C TRP A 758 0.76 -34.93 4.38
N ASP A 759 -0.56 -34.91 4.51
CA ASP A 759 -1.26 -34.63 5.77
C ASP A 759 -1.31 -35.92 6.60
N ILE A 760 -0.32 -36.08 7.49
CA ILE A 760 -0.16 -37.25 8.34
C ILE A 760 -1.28 -37.30 9.38
N SER A 761 -1.77 -36.14 9.85
CA SER A 761 -2.86 -36.06 10.82
C SER A 761 -4.19 -36.63 10.34
N ARG A 762 -4.38 -36.79 9.03
CA ARG A 762 -5.57 -37.43 8.44
C ARG A 762 -5.44 -38.94 8.25
N GLU A 763 -4.30 -39.53 8.63
CA GLU A 763 -4.10 -40.96 8.53
C GLU A 763 -4.80 -41.71 9.65
N SER A 764 -5.39 -42.86 9.31
CA SER A 764 -6.08 -43.72 10.28
C SER A 764 -5.16 -44.34 11.33
N PHE A 765 -3.84 -44.24 11.18
CA PHE A 765 -2.88 -44.70 12.20
C PHE A 765 -2.42 -43.58 13.13
N TYR A 766 -2.65 -42.31 12.77
CA TYR A 766 -2.12 -41.16 13.50
C TYR A 766 -3.14 -40.66 14.54
N HIS A 767 -2.82 -40.83 15.83
CA HIS A 767 -3.75 -40.52 16.94
C HIS A 767 -3.09 -39.73 18.07
N LEU A 768 -2.02 -38.97 17.79
CA LEU A 768 -1.30 -38.21 18.80
C LEU A 768 -2.12 -36.99 19.26
N SER A 769 -2.76 -37.08 20.42
CA SER A 769 -3.61 -36.03 20.97
C SER A 769 -2.86 -34.75 21.38
N TRP A 770 -1.56 -34.84 21.63
CA TRP A 770 -0.70 -33.69 21.94
C TRP A 770 -0.24 -32.93 20.69
N LEU A 771 -0.25 -33.58 19.52
CA LEU A 771 0.13 -33.07 18.20
C LEU A 771 -0.99 -33.34 17.19
N PRO A 772 -2.17 -32.70 17.36
CA PRO A 772 -3.36 -32.99 16.57
C PRO A 772 -3.21 -32.69 15.05
N TYR A 773 -2.28 -31.83 14.65
CA TYR A 773 -2.04 -31.54 13.24
C TYR A 773 -0.56 -31.70 12.91
N LEU A 774 -0.29 -32.45 11.83
CA LEU A 774 1.06 -32.69 11.33
C LEU A 774 1.01 -32.89 9.81
N LYS A 775 1.76 -32.08 9.09
CA LYS A 775 1.86 -32.14 7.63
C LYS A 775 3.32 -32.01 7.19
N VAL A 776 3.73 -32.86 6.26
CA VAL A 776 5.04 -32.78 5.61
C VAL A 776 4.85 -32.32 4.18
N ARG A 777 5.72 -31.42 3.70
CA ARG A 777 5.70 -30.94 2.32
C ARG A 777 7.11 -30.82 1.75
N ALA A 778 7.25 -31.12 0.48
CA ALA A 778 8.51 -31.02 -0.25
C ALA A 778 8.26 -30.38 -1.61
N THR A 779 9.11 -29.44 -2.01
CA THR A 779 8.98 -28.73 -3.29
C THR A 779 10.32 -28.58 -3.98
N TYR A 780 10.28 -28.57 -5.30
CA TYR A 780 11.44 -28.39 -6.16
C TYR A 780 11.05 -27.65 -7.42
N GLY A 781 11.79 -26.62 -7.80
CA GLY A 781 11.50 -25.87 -9.02
C GLY A 781 12.53 -24.83 -9.40
N TYR A 782 12.27 -24.20 -10.54
CA TYR A 782 13.08 -23.13 -11.09
C TYR A 782 12.24 -21.86 -11.21
N ASN A 783 12.74 -20.78 -10.62
CA ASN A 783 12.27 -19.42 -10.92
C ASN A 783 13.32 -18.72 -11.78
N ALA A 784 12.99 -17.54 -12.30
CA ALA A 784 13.95 -16.73 -13.04
C ALA A 784 13.90 -15.26 -12.63
N ASN A 785 14.93 -14.53 -13.07
CA ASN A 785 15.10 -13.10 -12.91
C ASN A 785 15.68 -12.50 -14.20
N VAL A 786 15.52 -11.19 -14.39
CA VAL A 786 16.00 -10.46 -15.57
C VAL A 786 16.74 -9.19 -15.19
N ASN A 787 17.87 -8.95 -15.86
CA ASN A 787 18.58 -7.69 -15.77
C ASN A 787 18.18 -6.78 -16.92
N LYS A 788 17.41 -5.72 -16.62
CA LYS A 788 16.96 -4.76 -17.63
C LYS A 788 18.05 -3.77 -18.09
N SER A 789 19.20 -3.72 -17.39
CA SER A 789 20.31 -2.82 -17.73
C SER A 789 21.28 -3.40 -18.77
N ALA A 790 21.16 -4.69 -19.08
CA ALA A 790 21.98 -5.35 -20.09
C ALA A 790 21.27 -5.35 -21.45
N SER A 791 22.03 -5.22 -22.54
CA SER A 791 21.49 -5.19 -23.89
C SER A 791 22.16 -6.21 -24.79
N ALA A 792 21.36 -6.91 -25.60
CA ALA A 792 21.87 -7.85 -26.60
C ALA A 792 22.54 -7.17 -27.80
N ILE A 793 22.26 -5.88 -27.98
CA ILE A 793 22.84 -5.03 -29.02
C ILE A 793 23.70 -3.94 -28.40
N THR A 794 24.67 -3.43 -29.16
CA THR A 794 25.49 -2.29 -28.71
C THR A 794 24.61 -1.06 -28.59
N THR A 795 24.66 -0.41 -27.43
CA THR A 795 23.95 0.85 -27.18
C THR A 795 24.94 2.01 -27.19
N LEU A 796 24.52 3.11 -27.81
CA LEU A 796 25.28 4.34 -27.91
C LEU A 796 24.54 5.45 -27.16
N GLU A 797 25.28 6.32 -26.52
CA GLU A 797 24.77 7.56 -25.94
C GLU A 797 25.38 8.73 -26.72
N GLN A 798 24.53 9.58 -27.27
CA GLN A 798 24.98 10.77 -27.97
C GLN A 798 25.30 11.86 -26.95
N GLN A 799 26.52 12.36 -27.00
CA GLN A 799 26.99 13.48 -26.20
C GLN A 799 26.95 14.78 -27.01
N SER A 800 27.00 15.91 -26.31
CA SER A 800 27.15 17.22 -26.93
C SER A 800 28.53 17.35 -27.60
N ASN A 801 28.88 18.58 -27.99
CA ASN A 801 30.11 18.86 -28.70
C ASN A 801 31.35 18.46 -27.89
N ALA A 802 32.23 17.66 -28.50
CA ALA A 802 33.52 17.35 -27.88
C ALA A 802 34.38 18.61 -27.76
N TYR A 803 35.08 18.77 -26.63
CA TYR A 803 35.88 19.96 -26.27
C TYR A 803 36.83 20.42 -27.39
N TYR A 804 37.51 19.49 -28.06
CA TYR A 804 38.52 19.82 -29.07
C TYR A 804 37.97 19.95 -30.50
N SER A 805 36.92 19.20 -30.86
CA SER A 805 36.43 19.14 -32.25
C SER A 805 35.16 19.95 -32.47
N GLY A 806 34.45 20.34 -31.42
CA GLY A 806 33.23 21.14 -31.52
C GLY A 806 32.05 20.41 -32.17
N VAL A 807 32.14 19.10 -32.42
CA VAL A 807 31.07 18.29 -33.03
C VAL A 807 30.48 17.29 -32.05
N PRO A 808 29.18 16.94 -32.17
CA PRO A 808 28.58 15.87 -31.38
C PRO A 808 29.32 14.55 -31.58
N TYR A 809 29.42 13.74 -30.54
CA TYR A 809 30.05 12.43 -30.59
C TYR A 809 29.19 11.40 -29.85
N ASN A 810 29.38 10.13 -30.17
CA ASN A 810 28.73 9.03 -29.46
C ASN A 810 29.72 8.34 -28.55
N ILE A 811 29.31 8.05 -27.32
CA ILE A 811 30.00 7.13 -26.44
C ILE A 811 29.29 5.78 -26.47
N VAL A 812 30.06 4.69 -26.46
CA VAL A 812 29.50 3.35 -26.32
C VAL A 812 29.09 3.19 -24.85
N ASN A 813 27.79 3.12 -24.59
CA ASN A 813 27.27 2.94 -23.23
C ASN A 813 27.38 1.46 -22.81
N SER A 814 27.00 0.53 -23.70
CA SER A 814 27.15 -0.90 -23.46
C SER A 814 27.53 -1.66 -24.73
N PRO A 815 28.54 -2.54 -24.69
CA PRO A 815 28.78 -3.49 -25.77
C PRO A 815 27.64 -4.51 -25.82
N GLY A 816 27.14 -4.83 -27.02
CA GLY A 816 26.10 -5.84 -27.18
C GLY A 816 26.57 -7.24 -26.76
N ASN A 817 25.71 -7.95 -26.04
CA ASN A 817 25.96 -9.34 -25.65
C ASN A 817 24.90 -10.29 -26.23
N PRO A 818 25.16 -10.94 -27.38
CA PRO A 818 24.18 -11.83 -28.01
C PRO A 818 23.87 -13.10 -27.18
N GLU A 819 24.72 -13.46 -26.22
CA GLU A 819 24.52 -14.62 -25.35
C GLU A 819 23.66 -14.32 -24.11
N LEU A 820 23.12 -13.10 -24.01
CA LEU A 820 22.20 -12.72 -22.95
C LEU A 820 21.05 -13.73 -22.83
N ARG A 821 20.86 -14.23 -21.61
CA ARG A 821 19.80 -15.15 -21.21
C ARG A 821 19.40 -14.84 -19.77
N TRP A 822 18.29 -15.43 -19.33
CA TRP A 822 17.70 -15.19 -18.02
C TRP A 822 18.53 -15.82 -16.90
N GLU A 823 18.59 -15.14 -15.75
CA GLU A 823 19.08 -15.79 -14.52
C GLU A 823 18.04 -16.79 -14.06
N LYS A 824 18.48 -17.96 -13.59
CA LYS A 824 17.60 -18.98 -13.03
C LYS A 824 17.96 -19.21 -11.58
N VAL A 825 16.95 -19.40 -10.73
CA VAL A 825 17.12 -19.73 -9.33
C VAL A 825 16.47 -21.07 -9.09
N ARG A 826 17.29 -22.08 -8.81
CA ARG A 826 16.81 -23.41 -8.43
C ARG A 826 16.56 -23.45 -6.93
N ILE A 827 15.37 -23.89 -6.53
CA ILE A 827 14.96 -23.93 -5.13
C ILE A 827 14.47 -25.34 -4.79
N ALA A 828 14.99 -25.90 -3.71
CA ALA A 828 14.44 -27.08 -3.05
C ALA A 828 14.00 -26.71 -1.63
N ASN A 829 12.84 -27.19 -1.20
CA ASN A 829 12.27 -26.89 0.11
C ASN A 829 11.70 -28.16 0.74
N LEU A 830 11.96 -28.36 2.03
CA LEU A 830 11.34 -29.36 2.88
C LEU A 830 10.69 -28.64 4.07
N GLY A 831 9.40 -28.82 4.25
CA GLY A 831 8.61 -28.17 5.30
C GLY A 831 7.87 -29.17 6.17
N LEU A 832 7.78 -28.85 7.46
CA LEU A 832 7.01 -29.56 8.46
C LEU A 832 6.08 -28.55 9.14
N ASP A 833 4.77 -28.70 8.95
CA ASP A 833 3.75 -27.86 9.57
C ASP A 833 3.11 -28.63 10.74
N TYR A 834 2.92 -27.95 11.88
CA TYR A 834 2.44 -28.60 13.10
C TYR A 834 1.49 -27.70 13.93
N THR A 835 0.59 -28.34 14.67
CA THR A 835 -0.22 -27.68 15.71
C THR A 835 -0.29 -28.58 16.93
N LEU A 836 0.04 -28.03 18.11
CA LEU A 836 -0.07 -28.70 19.40
C LEU A 836 -1.49 -28.62 19.96
N LYS A 837 -1.78 -29.43 20.98
CA LYS A 837 -3.07 -29.50 21.66
C LYS A 837 -3.60 -28.11 22.05
N ASN A 838 -4.92 -27.92 21.89
CA ASN A 838 -5.64 -26.66 22.14
C ASN A 838 -5.15 -25.47 21.30
N SER A 839 -4.42 -25.73 20.20
CA SER A 839 -3.76 -24.69 19.39
C SER A 839 -2.82 -23.79 20.21
N LEU A 840 -2.32 -24.28 21.34
CA LEU A 840 -1.42 -23.53 22.23
C LEU A 840 -0.16 -23.05 21.49
N LEU A 841 0.36 -23.91 20.61
CA LEU A 841 1.47 -23.64 19.73
C LEU A 841 1.15 -24.16 18.34
N SER A 842 1.36 -23.35 17.32
CA SER A 842 1.29 -23.79 15.92
C SER A 842 2.43 -23.17 15.14
N GLY A 843 2.91 -23.84 14.11
CA GLY A 843 4.05 -23.32 13.37
C GLY A 843 4.45 -24.17 12.19
N SER A 844 5.57 -23.77 11.60
CA SER A 844 6.22 -24.49 10.51
C SER A 844 7.73 -24.43 10.67
N PHE A 845 8.38 -25.56 10.48
CA PHE A 845 9.83 -25.66 10.31
C PHE A 845 10.13 -25.91 8.83
N GLU A 846 11.01 -25.13 8.24
CA GLU A 846 11.38 -25.28 6.84
C GLU A 846 12.90 -25.28 6.64
N TYR A 847 13.40 -26.25 5.89
CA TYR A 847 14.76 -26.30 5.37
C TYR A 847 14.72 -26.05 3.86
N TYR A 848 15.55 -25.13 3.38
CA TYR A 848 15.59 -24.82 1.95
C TYR A 848 17.01 -24.61 1.44
N THR A 849 17.18 -24.92 0.15
CA THR A 849 18.39 -24.61 -0.59
C THR A 849 18.05 -23.75 -1.80
N LYS A 850 18.86 -22.71 -2.03
CA LYS A 850 18.78 -21.85 -3.21
C LYS A 850 20.10 -21.90 -3.97
N ARG A 851 20.02 -22.05 -5.30
CA ARG A 851 21.17 -21.98 -6.21
C ARG A 851 20.87 -21.06 -7.37
N GLY A 852 21.60 -19.95 -7.46
CA GLY A 852 21.58 -19.05 -8.61
C GLY A 852 22.41 -19.63 -9.77
N ILE A 853 21.84 -19.66 -10.96
CA ILE A 853 22.40 -20.21 -12.20
C ILE A 853 22.34 -19.11 -13.26
N ASP A 854 23.37 -19.02 -14.10
CA ASP A 854 23.46 -18.03 -15.18
C ASP A 854 23.38 -16.57 -14.67
N LEU A 855 24.04 -16.28 -13.54
CA LEU A 855 23.98 -14.97 -12.88
C LEU A 855 24.70 -13.89 -13.69
N PHE A 856 24.15 -12.68 -13.69
CA PHE A 856 24.80 -11.52 -14.28
C PHE A 856 25.97 -11.05 -13.41
N GLY A 857 27.04 -10.62 -14.08
CA GLY A 857 28.17 -9.99 -13.43
C GLY A 857 28.94 -9.09 -14.36
N THR A 858 29.49 -8.01 -13.81
CA THR A 858 30.46 -7.19 -14.55
C THR A 858 31.84 -7.83 -14.45
N SER A 859 32.50 -8.07 -15.58
CA SER A 859 33.92 -8.45 -15.64
C SER A 859 34.74 -7.25 -16.12
N PRO A 860 35.88 -6.94 -15.47
CA PRO A 860 36.81 -5.97 -16.03
C PRO A 860 37.33 -6.51 -17.37
N LEU A 861 37.37 -5.63 -18.37
CA LEU A 861 38.02 -5.93 -19.64
C LEU A 861 39.50 -5.49 -19.57
N PRO A 862 40.41 -6.13 -20.32
CA PRO A 862 41.80 -5.71 -20.38
C PRO A 862 41.90 -4.21 -20.77
N PRO A 863 42.77 -3.41 -20.13
CA PRO A 863 42.87 -1.96 -20.38
C PRO A 863 43.21 -1.55 -21.83
N ARG A 864 43.63 -2.50 -22.66
CA ARG A 864 43.91 -2.32 -24.09
C ARG A 864 42.63 -2.20 -24.94
N GLN A 865 41.46 -2.49 -24.38
CA GLN A 865 40.17 -2.29 -25.03
C GLN A 865 39.59 -0.93 -24.62
N VAL A 866 38.93 -0.24 -25.56
CA VAL A 866 38.30 1.09 -25.34
C VAL A 866 37.25 1.03 -24.21
N LEU A 867 36.68 -0.15 -23.97
CA LEU A 867 35.73 -0.42 -22.89
C LEU A 867 36.46 -1.01 -21.68
N ARG A 868 36.21 -0.46 -20.49
CA ARG A 868 36.85 -0.90 -19.23
C ARG A 868 36.06 -1.99 -18.49
N ARG A 869 34.79 -2.22 -18.84
CA ARG A 869 33.89 -3.19 -18.18
C ARG A 869 32.97 -3.86 -19.21
N PHE A 870 32.71 -5.15 -19.02
CA PHE A 870 31.74 -5.93 -19.79
C PHE A 870 30.75 -6.60 -18.84
N SER A 871 29.45 -6.50 -19.14
CA SER A 871 28.41 -7.21 -18.40
C SER A 871 28.13 -8.55 -19.08
N GLY A 872 28.46 -9.64 -18.38
CA GLY A 872 28.35 -11.00 -18.89
C GLY A 872 27.72 -11.96 -17.89
N ILE A 873 27.57 -13.21 -18.30
CA ILE A 873 27.05 -14.28 -17.45
C ILE A 873 28.22 -14.95 -16.74
N ARG A 874 28.13 -15.05 -15.41
CA ARG A 874 29.11 -15.70 -14.55
C ARG A 874 28.66 -17.11 -14.14
N PRO A 875 29.59 -17.97 -13.72
CA PRO A 875 29.26 -19.28 -13.14
C PRO A 875 28.34 -19.16 -11.92
N ALA A 876 27.62 -20.24 -11.63
CA ALA A 876 26.67 -20.34 -10.53
C ALA A 876 27.29 -19.98 -9.16
N LEU A 877 26.50 -19.37 -8.28
CA LEU A 877 26.88 -19.18 -6.87
C LEU A 877 26.91 -20.54 -6.12
N PRO A 878 27.67 -20.64 -5.01
CA PRO A 878 27.59 -21.80 -4.12
C PRO A 878 26.16 -22.03 -3.63
N ASP A 879 25.82 -23.28 -3.34
CA ASP A 879 24.51 -23.62 -2.76
C ASP A 879 24.37 -22.94 -1.39
N MET A 880 23.32 -22.13 -1.22
CA MET A 880 22.98 -21.53 0.07
C MET A 880 21.92 -22.40 0.73
N ALA A 881 22.26 -23.04 1.86
CA ALA A 881 21.36 -23.83 2.67
C ALA A 881 20.99 -23.05 3.94
N LEU A 882 19.70 -22.88 4.18
CA LEU A 882 19.19 -22.14 5.32
C LEU A 882 18.02 -22.89 5.96
N ILE A 883 17.90 -22.74 7.27
CA ILE A 883 16.77 -23.20 8.07
C ILE A 883 15.95 -21.96 8.41
N SER A 884 14.63 -22.04 8.29
CA SER A 884 13.71 -21.02 8.79
C SER A 884 12.63 -21.67 9.64
N CYS A 885 12.38 -21.10 10.82
CA CYS A 885 11.31 -21.54 11.70
C CYS A 885 10.35 -20.39 11.96
N SER A 886 9.05 -20.68 11.96
CA SER A 886 8.03 -19.73 12.41
C SER A 886 7.06 -20.41 13.35
N THR A 887 6.92 -19.86 14.56
CA THR A 887 6.09 -20.43 15.62
C THR A 887 5.17 -19.36 16.20
N HIS A 888 3.89 -19.67 16.32
CA HIS A 888 2.85 -18.83 16.90
C HIS A 888 2.35 -19.48 18.18
N ALA A 889 2.42 -18.75 19.30
CA ALA A 889 1.94 -19.19 20.60
C ALA A 889 0.67 -18.43 21.00
N ILE A 890 -0.39 -19.15 21.37
CA ILE A 890 -1.60 -18.56 21.93
C ILE A 890 -1.43 -18.49 23.45
N SER A 891 -1.23 -17.28 23.98
CA SER A 891 -1.26 -17.03 25.42
C SER A 891 -2.71 -16.90 25.88
N THR A 892 -3.09 -17.69 26.89
CA THR A 892 -4.44 -17.71 27.48
C THR A 892 -4.71 -16.54 28.45
N GLY A 893 -3.91 -15.46 28.44
CA GLY A 893 -4.14 -14.28 29.28
C GLY A 893 -3.73 -12.99 28.59
N ARG A 894 -4.71 -12.09 28.34
CA ARG A 894 -4.70 -10.66 27.92
C ARG A 894 -3.59 -10.08 27.02
N ILE A 895 -2.62 -10.88 26.58
CA ILE A 895 -1.49 -10.52 25.74
C ILE A 895 -1.33 -11.69 24.79
N SER A 896 -1.85 -11.56 23.56
CA SER A 896 -1.58 -12.51 22.49
C SER A 896 -0.06 -12.52 22.21
N GLY A 897 0.61 -13.65 22.40
CA GLY A 897 2.01 -13.82 22.03
C GLY A 897 2.19 -13.59 20.52
N GLY A 898 3.20 -12.78 20.15
CA GLY A 898 3.56 -12.57 18.75
C GLY A 898 4.23 -13.80 18.14
N PRO A 899 4.32 -13.89 16.80
CA PRO A 899 5.12 -14.92 16.14
C PRO A 899 6.60 -14.82 16.56
N VAL A 900 7.18 -15.93 16.99
CA VAL A 900 8.63 -16.07 17.17
C VAL A 900 9.19 -16.65 15.88
N THR A 901 10.17 -15.95 15.30
CA THR A 901 10.85 -16.35 14.07
C THR A 901 12.34 -16.50 14.36
N CYS A 902 12.95 -17.56 13.81
CA CYS A 902 14.38 -17.82 13.88
C CYS A 902 14.89 -18.23 12.50
#